data_AF-A0A956ARZ1-F1
#
_entry.id   AF-A0A956ARZ1-F1
#
_cell.length_a   1.000
_cell.length_b   1.000
_cell.length_c   1.000
_cell.angle_alpha   90.00
_cell.angle_beta   90.00
_cell.angle_gamma   90.00
#
_symmetry.space_group_name_H-M   'P 1'
#
loop_
_entity.id
_entity.type
_entity.pdbx_description
1 polymer ?
#
loop_
_entity_poly.entity_id
_entity_poly.type
_entity_poly.pdbx_seq_one_letter_code
_entity_poly.pdbx_strand_id
1 'polypeptide(L)'
;MSGPSFIVFDQEKVDIGVRVITFQEPNAPSFAFETERRGRKFFHDKFFEQLAGNRKKDVTQVVLHHDGTRDSLGCFQVLVERGLSTHLMINYDGVVYQPLDLRSIAWHAFGQNERSVGIDINNPVRPDRVRAGSGRQVYAGEINGGRVASLGYTDVQYESLIAVLVGLKKIFPDLRLEAPIGADGKVLRNKLVNTAFVGIVGHWHVSATKWDPGPGFDWERVLIGVRGNPVYYPITLPDAPNLATVPKRRALVNAVNYFRNTESGPGGYFPMGVNQAWHTGVHLHMPTGTPVKAPLDGTIIAARFADFDPKMGSPNMVLIRHKVDIAGKPRTFYTMLAHLAEEKLGANGSLAWIRRFAIQDGPRGLPDSGDINAAPGHIALQNGLVALGEVPVKAGEVIGRVGWFNPDADGRGEKQEVIDFALFAAEPIFEVGDLTFDVVDEDDDEGILCNSRTVWKRFTTDPEVLRGLVSGGYPLAADEVRAFFGGNPAARSLRWIAPRHVTEWSTGTDFGGLFGGGTDFEWNTRRIAERYVKRIRKFLWWDETVTKALKLPDDGLVYAYHPIALTTMIAMGEARRAFQINGDPEKGLEGDELRRARAADAETEAQYERQFGLAMKHEDVFYKDIVGGAELDPEGDLDPESEGWMRWEQGEWDP
;
A
#
# COMPACT_ATOMS: atom_id res chain seq x y z
N MET A 1 -13.61 22.11 -27.83
CA MET A 1 -14.03 21.02 -26.93
C MET A 1 -14.94 21.59 -25.83
N SER A 2 -16.19 21.91 -26.14
CA SER A 2 -17.13 22.55 -25.18
C SER A 2 -18.51 21.89 -25.24
N GLY A 3 -18.54 20.58 -25.01
CA GLY A 3 -19.79 19.82 -24.87
C GLY A 3 -20.05 19.43 -23.41
N PRO A 4 -21.29 19.08 -23.04
CA PRO A 4 -21.63 18.66 -21.69
C PRO A 4 -20.70 17.57 -21.13
N SER A 5 -20.43 17.67 -19.82
CA SER A 5 -19.63 16.74 -19.03
C SER A 5 -20.43 16.03 -17.94
N PHE A 6 -21.76 16.10 -18.01
CA PHE A 6 -22.67 15.60 -16.99
C PHE A 6 -23.55 14.45 -17.49
N ILE A 7 -23.95 13.57 -16.57
CA ILE A 7 -25.02 12.60 -16.77
C ILE A 7 -26.32 13.12 -16.13
N VAL A 8 -27.46 12.69 -16.67
CA VAL A 8 -28.80 13.15 -16.27
C VAL A 8 -29.53 12.10 -15.43
N PHE A 9 -30.05 12.49 -14.28
CA PHE A 9 -31.00 11.69 -13.50
C PHE A 9 -32.18 12.57 -13.14
N ASP A 10 -33.37 12.24 -13.65
CA ASP A 10 -34.60 12.98 -13.35
C ASP A 10 -34.47 14.49 -13.58
N GLN A 11 -33.96 14.86 -14.76
CA GLN A 11 -33.60 16.25 -15.14
C GLN A 11 -32.43 16.89 -14.37
N GLU A 12 -31.97 16.32 -13.24
CA GLU A 12 -30.78 16.78 -12.54
C GLU A 12 -29.51 16.40 -13.31
N LYS A 13 -28.56 17.34 -13.36
CA LYS A 13 -27.28 17.18 -14.06
C LYS A 13 -26.18 16.92 -13.04
N VAL A 14 -25.52 15.77 -13.13
CA VAL A 14 -24.37 15.42 -12.30
C VAL A 14 -23.12 15.46 -13.14
N ASP A 15 -22.27 16.45 -12.89
CA ASP A 15 -20.98 16.59 -13.56
C ASP A 15 -20.04 15.43 -13.18
N ILE A 16 -19.50 14.79 -14.21
CA ILE A 16 -18.56 13.67 -14.10
C ILE A 16 -17.20 14.00 -14.74
N GLY A 17 -17.01 15.21 -15.29
CA GLY A 17 -15.71 15.69 -15.77
C GLY A 17 -15.20 15.06 -17.07
N VAL A 18 -16.01 14.22 -17.73
CA VAL A 18 -15.71 13.61 -19.05
C VAL A 18 -16.81 13.93 -20.04
N ARG A 19 -16.52 13.97 -21.35
CA ARG A 19 -17.51 14.34 -22.38
C ARG A 19 -18.68 13.35 -22.41
N VAL A 20 -19.91 13.87 -22.27
CA VAL A 20 -21.16 13.10 -22.33
C VAL A 20 -22.10 13.65 -23.39
N ILE A 21 -22.52 12.83 -24.35
CA ILE A 21 -23.62 13.13 -25.27
C ILE A 21 -24.93 12.60 -24.68
N THR A 22 -25.80 13.50 -24.24
CA THR A 22 -27.05 13.15 -23.54
C THR A 22 -28.24 13.09 -24.50
N PHE A 23 -29.28 12.31 -24.14
CA PHE A 23 -30.56 12.26 -24.87
C PHE A 23 -31.28 13.62 -24.99
N GLN A 24 -30.83 14.62 -24.23
CA GLN A 24 -31.33 16.00 -24.30
C GLN A 24 -30.70 16.81 -25.44
N GLU A 25 -29.58 16.36 -26.02
CA GLU A 25 -28.93 17.04 -27.14
C GLU A 25 -29.67 16.76 -28.47
N PRO A 26 -29.80 17.76 -29.36
CA PRO A 26 -30.39 17.55 -30.67
C PRO A 26 -29.65 16.46 -31.46
N ASN A 27 -30.40 15.54 -32.07
CA ASN A 27 -29.89 14.39 -32.84
C ASN A 27 -29.06 13.38 -32.03
N ALA A 28 -29.01 13.48 -30.69
CA ALA A 28 -28.41 12.45 -29.87
C ALA A 28 -29.27 11.17 -29.88
N PRO A 29 -28.66 9.98 -29.71
CA PRO A 29 -29.40 8.75 -29.48
C PRO A 29 -30.40 8.90 -28.33
N SER A 30 -31.65 8.52 -28.55
CA SER A 30 -32.70 8.62 -27.54
C SER A 30 -33.68 7.45 -27.67
N PHE A 31 -33.72 6.63 -26.62
CA PHE A 31 -34.67 5.53 -26.51
C PHE A 31 -36.11 6.02 -26.32
N ALA A 32 -36.30 7.22 -25.75
CA ALA A 32 -37.60 7.88 -25.66
C ALA A 32 -38.14 8.21 -27.05
N PHE A 33 -37.32 8.86 -27.89
CA PHE A 33 -37.68 9.21 -29.26
C PHE A 33 -38.00 7.97 -30.11
N GLU A 34 -37.16 6.93 -30.06
CA GLU A 34 -37.42 5.70 -30.82
C GLU A 34 -38.68 4.98 -30.35
N THR A 35 -39.03 5.09 -29.06
CA THR A 35 -40.30 4.52 -28.58
C THR A 35 -41.52 5.29 -29.09
N GLU A 36 -41.47 6.62 -29.12
CA GLU A 36 -42.54 7.43 -29.72
C GLU A 36 -42.73 7.06 -31.20
N ARG A 37 -41.63 6.84 -31.91
CA ARG A 37 -41.64 6.46 -33.33
C ARG A 37 -42.15 5.04 -33.60
N ARG A 38 -41.78 4.05 -32.77
CA ARG A 38 -42.06 2.61 -33.02
C ARG A 38 -43.24 2.05 -32.22
N GLY A 39 -43.70 2.78 -31.21
CA GLY A 39 -44.78 2.39 -30.31
C GLY A 39 -44.28 1.62 -29.07
N ARG A 40 -44.92 1.86 -27.92
CA ARG A 40 -44.52 1.32 -26.60
C ARG A 40 -44.42 -0.20 -26.53
N LYS A 41 -45.33 -0.91 -27.22
CA LYS A 41 -45.34 -2.39 -27.26
C LYS A 41 -44.06 -3.00 -27.84
N PHE A 42 -43.36 -2.26 -28.69
CA PHE A 42 -42.13 -2.74 -29.32
C PHE A 42 -40.95 -2.82 -28.33
N PHE A 43 -40.89 -1.92 -27.35
CA PHE A 43 -39.81 -1.85 -26.34
C PHE A 43 -40.18 -2.44 -24.97
N HIS A 44 -41.35 -3.07 -24.84
CA HIS A 44 -42.07 -3.40 -23.60
C HIS A 44 -42.73 -2.20 -22.90
N ASP A 45 -43.96 -2.39 -22.40
CA ASP A 45 -44.74 -1.32 -21.73
C ASP A 45 -44.03 -0.76 -20.48
N LYS A 46 -43.18 -1.56 -19.84
CA LYS A 46 -42.40 -1.20 -18.65
C LYS A 46 -41.21 -0.26 -18.91
N PHE A 47 -40.83 -0.02 -20.16
CA PHE A 47 -39.70 0.84 -20.52
C PHE A 47 -39.87 2.28 -20.01
N PHE A 48 -41.12 2.71 -19.81
CA PHE A 48 -41.51 4.02 -19.29
C PHE A 48 -42.36 3.92 -18.02
N GLU A 49 -42.48 2.72 -17.42
CA GLU A 49 -42.98 2.68 -16.05
C GLU A 49 -41.94 3.40 -15.19
N GLN A 50 -42.22 4.68 -14.93
CA GLN A 50 -41.78 5.31 -13.70
C GLN A 50 -42.16 4.31 -12.63
N LEU A 51 -41.18 3.67 -12.00
CA LEU A 51 -41.44 3.01 -10.74
C LEU A 51 -42.23 4.02 -9.92
N ALA A 52 -43.39 3.63 -9.39
CA ALA A 52 -44.20 4.45 -8.50
C ALA A 52 -43.48 4.72 -7.15
N GLY A 53 -42.16 4.60 -7.11
CA GLY A 53 -41.28 4.58 -5.96
C GLY A 53 -39.95 5.32 -6.21
N ASN A 54 -39.04 5.22 -5.24
CA ASN A 54 -37.82 5.99 -5.19
C ASN A 54 -36.64 5.23 -5.83
N ARG A 55 -36.54 5.28 -7.16
CA ARG A 55 -35.47 4.63 -7.92
C ARG A 55 -34.06 4.94 -7.41
N LYS A 56 -33.86 6.10 -6.79
CA LYS A 56 -32.59 6.50 -6.16
C LYS A 56 -32.12 5.48 -5.10
N LYS A 57 -33.06 4.80 -4.42
CA LYS A 57 -32.81 3.75 -3.42
C LYS A 57 -32.84 2.34 -3.99
N ASP A 58 -33.57 2.12 -5.08
CA ASP A 58 -33.73 0.78 -5.67
C ASP A 58 -32.51 0.34 -6.48
N VAL A 59 -31.74 1.29 -7.01
CA VAL A 59 -30.52 1.00 -7.78
C VAL A 59 -29.35 0.70 -6.84
N THR A 60 -28.96 -0.56 -6.81
CA THR A 60 -27.83 -1.05 -6.00
C THR A 60 -26.75 -1.73 -6.84
N GLN A 61 -26.95 -1.86 -8.15
CA GLN A 61 -26.10 -2.66 -9.02
C GLN A 61 -25.75 -1.92 -10.33
N VAL A 62 -24.57 -2.16 -10.87
CA VAL A 62 -24.20 -1.79 -12.25
C VAL A 62 -23.88 -3.07 -13.01
N VAL A 63 -24.44 -3.24 -14.21
CA VAL A 63 -24.13 -4.38 -15.09
C VAL A 63 -23.33 -3.89 -16.29
N LEU A 64 -22.11 -4.39 -16.41
CA LEU A 64 -21.19 -4.08 -17.51
C LEU A 64 -21.37 -5.04 -18.68
N HIS A 65 -21.45 -4.48 -19.89
CA HIS A 65 -21.53 -5.20 -21.15
C HIS A 65 -20.39 -4.77 -22.08
N HIS A 66 -19.99 -5.67 -22.97
CA HIS A 66 -19.35 -5.26 -24.22
C HIS A 66 -20.44 -5.14 -25.29
N ASP A 67 -20.36 -4.14 -26.16
CA ASP A 67 -21.42 -3.95 -27.17
C ASP A 67 -21.33 -4.90 -28.38
N GLY A 68 -20.15 -5.45 -28.67
CA GLY A 68 -19.92 -6.29 -29.85
C GLY A 68 -20.00 -5.53 -31.18
N THR A 69 -20.02 -4.20 -31.15
CA THR A 69 -20.18 -3.34 -32.33
C THR A 69 -18.93 -2.50 -32.62
N ARG A 70 -18.91 -1.83 -33.77
CA ARG A 70 -17.77 -0.99 -34.19
C ARG A 70 -17.65 0.32 -33.41
N ASP A 71 -18.78 0.83 -32.93
CA ASP A 71 -18.91 2.03 -32.09
C ASP A 71 -20.24 1.99 -31.32
N SER A 72 -20.41 2.92 -30.38
CA SER A 72 -21.61 3.01 -29.53
C SER A 72 -22.88 3.43 -30.29
N LEU A 73 -22.77 4.11 -31.44
CA LEU A 73 -23.95 4.42 -32.25
C LEU A 73 -24.49 3.16 -32.94
N GLY A 74 -23.61 2.28 -33.42
CA GLY A 74 -23.98 0.95 -33.89
C GLY A 74 -24.59 0.10 -32.77
N CYS A 75 -24.08 0.18 -31.54
CA CYS A 75 -24.68 -0.47 -30.37
C CYS A 75 -26.13 -0.01 -30.18
N PHE A 76 -26.37 1.31 -30.16
CA PHE A 76 -27.70 1.89 -30.02
C PHE A 76 -28.68 1.37 -31.08
N GLN A 77 -28.26 1.33 -32.36
CA GLN A 77 -29.08 0.82 -33.46
C GLN A 77 -29.46 -0.66 -33.25
N VAL A 78 -28.50 -1.51 -32.87
CA VAL A 78 -28.75 -2.93 -32.59
C VAL A 78 -29.70 -3.12 -31.41
N LEU A 79 -29.54 -2.34 -30.33
CA LEU A 79 -30.45 -2.39 -29.19
C LEU A 79 -31.87 -2.00 -29.60
N VAL A 80 -32.00 -0.90 -30.36
CA VAL A 80 -33.28 -0.45 -30.93
C VAL A 80 -33.92 -1.53 -31.79
N GLU A 81 -33.21 -2.14 -32.72
CA GLU A 81 -33.78 -3.18 -33.60
C GLU A 81 -34.25 -4.43 -32.84
N ARG A 82 -33.65 -4.70 -31.69
CA ARG A 82 -33.95 -5.87 -30.85
C ARG A 82 -34.97 -5.60 -29.75
N GLY A 83 -35.50 -4.38 -29.65
CA GLY A 83 -36.39 -3.98 -28.55
C GLY A 83 -35.72 -3.98 -27.18
N LEU A 84 -34.39 -3.76 -27.14
CA LEU A 84 -33.57 -3.70 -25.93
C LEU A 84 -33.14 -2.26 -25.64
N SER A 85 -32.55 -2.02 -24.46
CA SER A 85 -31.96 -0.73 -24.12
C SER A 85 -30.84 -0.82 -23.11
N THR A 86 -30.12 0.29 -22.98
CA THR A 86 -29.10 0.52 -21.96
C THR A 86 -29.20 1.96 -21.47
N HIS A 87 -28.61 2.26 -20.31
CA HIS A 87 -28.62 3.64 -19.79
C HIS A 87 -27.47 4.45 -20.36
N LEU A 88 -26.31 3.82 -20.51
CA LEU A 88 -25.05 4.48 -20.85
C LEU A 88 -24.27 3.61 -21.84
N MET A 89 -23.60 4.25 -22.79
CA MET A 89 -22.65 3.60 -23.69
C MET A 89 -21.33 4.37 -23.66
N ILE A 90 -20.19 3.67 -23.70
CA ILE A 90 -18.86 4.32 -23.70
C ILE A 90 -18.12 3.94 -24.97
N ASN A 91 -17.91 4.92 -25.85
CA ASN A 91 -17.29 4.68 -27.14
C ASN A 91 -15.76 4.47 -27.02
N TYR A 92 -15.11 3.99 -28.08
CA TYR A 92 -13.69 3.65 -28.06
C TYR A 92 -12.75 4.83 -27.75
N ASP A 93 -13.21 6.06 -27.99
CA ASP A 93 -12.52 7.33 -27.73
C ASP A 93 -12.85 7.93 -26.36
N GLY A 94 -13.62 7.23 -25.53
CA GLY A 94 -14.03 7.67 -24.19
C GLY A 94 -15.29 8.54 -24.17
N VAL A 95 -15.86 8.93 -25.32
CA VAL A 95 -17.12 9.69 -25.31
C VAL A 95 -18.24 8.82 -24.72
N VAL A 96 -18.89 9.35 -23.69
CA VAL A 96 -20.04 8.71 -23.04
C VAL A 96 -21.32 9.12 -23.77
N TYR A 97 -22.19 8.19 -24.09
CA TYR A 97 -23.54 8.44 -24.61
C TYR A 97 -24.56 8.04 -23.55
N GLN A 98 -25.54 8.90 -23.29
CA GLN A 98 -26.64 8.62 -22.39
C GLN A 98 -27.97 8.68 -23.15
N PRO A 99 -28.43 7.58 -23.78
CA PRO A 99 -29.66 7.56 -24.57
C PRO A 99 -30.95 7.41 -23.74
N LEU A 100 -30.84 7.19 -22.43
CA LEU A 100 -31.97 6.99 -21.53
C LEU A 100 -31.69 7.69 -20.19
N ASP A 101 -32.71 8.35 -19.64
CA ASP A 101 -32.63 8.92 -18.29
C ASP A 101 -32.36 7.81 -17.28
N LEU A 102 -31.44 8.07 -16.35
CA LEU A 102 -31.13 7.15 -15.25
C LEU A 102 -32.33 6.91 -14.32
N ARG A 103 -33.41 7.69 -14.42
CA ARG A 103 -34.71 7.46 -13.79
C ARG A 103 -35.51 6.30 -14.42
N SER A 104 -35.23 5.88 -15.65
CA SER A 104 -36.01 4.87 -16.38
C SER A 104 -35.37 3.49 -16.34
N ILE A 105 -36.15 2.41 -16.40
CA ILE A 105 -35.61 1.03 -16.43
C ILE A 105 -35.17 0.66 -17.86
N ALA A 106 -33.88 0.39 -18.05
CA ALA A 106 -33.38 -0.20 -19.28
C ALA A 106 -33.51 -1.74 -19.30
N TRP A 107 -33.66 -2.31 -20.49
CA TRP A 107 -33.76 -3.75 -20.73
C TRP A 107 -32.44 -4.32 -21.22
N HIS A 108 -31.53 -4.61 -20.28
CA HIS A 108 -30.15 -5.05 -20.57
C HIS A 108 -29.75 -6.36 -19.86
N ALA A 109 -30.33 -6.68 -18.72
CA ALA A 109 -29.98 -7.84 -17.89
C ALA A 109 -31.25 -8.44 -17.27
N PHE A 110 -31.76 -9.52 -17.88
CA PHE A 110 -32.96 -10.20 -17.42
C PHE A 110 -32.86 -10.57 -15.92
N GLY A 111 -33.89 -10.21 -15.16
CA GLY A 111 -33.96 -10.42 -13.70
C GLY A 111 -33.21 -9.40 -12.85
N GLN A 112 -32.41 -8.49 -13.43
CA GLN A 112 -31.70 -7.43 -12.68
C GLN A 112 -32.06 -6.00 -13.12
N ASN A 113 -32.73 -5.82 -14.27
CA ASN A 113 -33.08 -4.52 -14.86
C ASN A 113 -33.60 -3.47 -13.84
N GLU A 114 -34.51 -3.85 -12.95
CA GLU A 114 -35.19 -2.92 -12.04
C GLU A 114 -34.25 -2.29 -11.00
N ARG A 115 -33.16 -2.99 -10.64
CA ARG A 115 -32.21 -2.58 -9.61
C ARG A 115 -30.85 -2.14 -10.12
N SER A 116 -30.69 -2.09 -11.44
CA SER A 116 -29.38 -1.93 -12.06
C SER A 116 -29.30 -0.86 -13.14
N VAL A 117 -28.12 -0.26 -13.25
CA VAL A 117 -27.74 0.55 -14.41
C VAL A 117 -26.89 -0.29 -15.36
N GLY A 118 -27.41 -0.55 -16.56
CA GLY A 118 -26.64 -1.10 -17.69
C GLY A 118 -25.68 -0.08 -18.30
N ILE A 119 -24.44 -0.51 -18.54
CA ILE A 119 -23.40 0.25 -19.25
C ILE A 119 -22.79 -0.63 -20.34
N ASP A 120 -22.91 -0.20 -21.60
CA ASP A 120 -22.34 -0.90 -22.75
C ASP A 120 -21.03 -0.23 -23.20
N ILE A 121 -19.92 -0.94 -23.08
CA ILE A 121 -18.59 -0.41 -23.40
C ILE A 121 -18.20 -0.90 -24.79
N ASN A 122 -17.75 0.01 -25.66
CA ASN A 122 -17.43 -0.34 -27.03
C ASN A 122 -16.26 -1.33 -27.14
N ASN A 123 -16.58 -2.53 -27.60
CA ASN A 123 -15.62 -3.58 -27.87
C ASN A 123 -16.20 -4.51 -28.95
N PRO A 124 -15.62 -4.50 -30.17
CA PRO A 124 -16.17 -5.27 -31.27
C PRO A 124 -15.94 -6.79 -31.13
N VAL A 125 -15.23 -7.21 -30.07
CA VAL A 125 -14.81 -8.58 -29.67
C VAL A 125 -14.02 -9.37 -30.71
N ARG A 126 -14.15 -9.06 -31.99
CA ARG A 126 -13.38 -9.62 -33.09
C ARG A 126 -12.28 -8.64 -33.52
N PRO A 127 -11.00 -9.05 -33.52
CA PRO A 127 -9.89 -8.16 -33.87
C PRO A 127 -9.98 -7.54 -35.27
N ASP A 128 -10.62 -8.22 -36.23
CA ASP A 128 -10.84 -7.73 -37.61
C ASP A 128 -11.84 -6.57 -37.70
N ARG A 129 -12.60 -6.31 -36.64
CA ARG A 129 -13.62 -5.25 -36.58
C ARG A 129 -13.13 -4.00 -35.84
N VAL A 130 -11.85 -3.96 -35.49
CA VAL A 130 -11.21 -2.85 -34.76
C VAL A 130 -10.85 -1.72 -35.72
N ARG A 131 -11.09 -0.46 -35.33
CA ARG A 131 -10.58 0.69 -36.10
C ARG A 131 -9.05 0.71 -36.07
N ALA A 132 -8.44 0.98 -37.23
CA ALA A 132 -6.98 1.05 -37.37
C ALA A 132 -6.35 1.99 -36.33
N GLY A 133 -5.25 1.55 -35.70
CA GLY A 133 -4.50 2.36 -34.73
C GLY A 133 -5.01 2.32 -33.28
N SER A 134 -6.01 1.50 -32.93
CA SER A 134 -6.54 1.47 -31.54
C SER A 134 -5.59 0.93 -30.47
N GLY A 135 -4.51 0.24 -30.84
CA GLY A 135 -3.53 -0.32 -29.90
C GLY A 135 -4.06 -1.43 -28.97
N ARG A 136 -5.32 -1.87 -29.12
CA ARG A 136 -5.96 -2.85 -28.23
C ARG A 136 -5.37 -4.26 -28.43
N GLN A 137 -4.89 -4.84 -27.34
CA GLN A 137 -4.41 -6.23 -27.31
C GLN A 137 -5.57 -7.22 -27.24
N VAL A 138 -5.30 -8.48 -27.61
CA VAL A 138 -6.24 -9.60 -27.50
C VAL A 138 -5.93 -10.39 -26.22
N TYR A 139 -6.97 -10.65 -25.44
CA TYR A 139 -6.91 -11.41 -24.20
C TYR A 139 -7.78 -12.65 -24.31
N ALA A 140 -7.31 -13.74 -23.73
CA ALA A 140 -8.06 -14.99 -23.64
C ALA A 140 -8.16 -15.42 -22.18
N GLY A 141 -9.26 -16.05 -21.81
CA GLY A 141 -9.50 -16.51 -20.45
C GLY A 141 -10.72 -17.42 -20.35
N GLU A 142 -10.88 -18.02 -19.17
CA GLU A 142 -12.05 -18.83 -18.86
C GLU A 142 -13.11 -17.98 -18.13
N ILE A 143 -14.35 -18.06 -18.60
CA ILE A 143 -15.53 -17.41 -18.02
C ILE A 143 -16.68 -18.42 -18.08
N ASN A 144 -17.37 -18.67 -16.96
CA ASN A 144 -18.44 -19.66 -16.84
C ASN A 144 -18.02 -21.07 -17.32
N GLY A 145 -16.76 -21.47 -17.09
CA GLY A 145 -16.22 -22.75 -17.57
C GLY A 145 -15.89 -22.80 -19.07
N GLY A 146 -16.17 -21.72 -19.81
CA GLY A 146 -15.92 -21.60 -21.24
C GLY A 146 -14.68 -20.75 -21.54
N ARG A 147 -13.83 -21.21 -22.46
CA ARG A 147 -12.69 -20.43 -22.94
C ARG A 147 -13.16 -19.42 -23.99
N VAL A 148 -12.94 -18.14 -23.72
CA VAL A 148 -13.33 -17.01 -24.57
C VAL A 148 -12.14 -16.10 -24.85
N ALA A 149 -12.22 -15.30 -25.90
CA ALA A 149 -11.24 -14.28 -26.23
C ALA A 149 -11.92 -12.97 -26.63
N SER A 150 -11.34 -11.85 -26.23
CA SER A 150 -11.79 -10.51 -26.62
C SER A 150 -10.62 -9.55 -26.68
N LEU A 151 -10.89 -8.37 -27.24
CA LEU A 151 -9.98 -7.25 -27.14
C LEU A 151 -10.00 -6.69 -25.71
N GLY A 152 -8.92 -6.02 -25.33
CA GLY A 152 -8.93 -5.07 -24.24
C GLY A 152 -9.65 -3.77 -24.58
N TYR A 153 -9.69 -2.85 -23.63
CA TYR A 153 -10.31 -1.53 -23.75
C TYR A 153 -9.25 -0.44 -23.79
N THR A 154 -9.57 0.74 -24.32
CA THR A 154 -8.63 1.88 -24.35
C THR A 154 -8.52 2.57 -23.00
N ASP A 155 -7.43 3.32 -22.79
CA ASP A 155 -7.22 4.10 -21.56
C ASP A 155 -8.36 5.09 -21.28
N VAL A 156 -8.76 5.83 -22.31
CA VAL A 156 -9.85 6.82 -22.26
C VAL A 156 -11.22 6.20 -21.96
N GLN A 157 -11.44 4.93 -22.30
CA GLN A 157 -12.64 4.20 -21.89
C GLN A 157 -12.63 3.92 -20.40
N TYR A 158 -11.49 3.52 -19.83
CA TYR A 158 -11.39 3.29 -18.39
C TYR A 158 -11.56 4.59 -17.60
N GLU A 159 -10.93 5.68 -18.04
CA GLU A 159 -11.11 7.02 -17.43
C GLU A 159 -12.59 7.40 -17.38
N SER A 160 -13.28 7.24 -18.51
CA SER A 160 -14.70 7.58 -18.63
C SER A 160 -15.60 6.64 -17.82
N LEU A 161 -15.30 5.34 -17.78
CA LEU A 161 -16.04 4.38 -16.97
C LEU A 161 -15.89 4.67 -15.47
N ILE A 162 -14.67 4.98 -15.01
CA ILE A 162 -14.42 5.36 -13.62
C ILE A 162 -15.21 6.61 -13.27
N ALA A 163 -15.14 7.65 -14.11
CA ALA A 163 -15.89 8.89 -13.93
C ALA A 163 -17.41 8.66 -13.85
N VAL A 164 -17.94 7.82 -14.76
CA VAL A 164 -19.34 7.40 -14.76
C VAL A 164 -19.70 6.67 -13.47
N LEU A 165 -18.93 5.67 -13.04
CA LEU A 165 -19.21 4.90 -11.83
C LEU A 165 -19.21 5.77 -10.57
N VAL A 166 -18.25 6.69 -10.45
CA VAL A 166 -18.21 7.68 -9.36
C VAL A 166 -19.42 8.62 -9.43
N GLY A 167 -19.82 9.07 -10.63
CA GLY A 167 -21.03 9.85 -10.84
C GLY A 167 -22.31 9.11 -10.42
N LEU A 168 -22.43 7.85 -10.83
CA LEU A 168 -23.55 6.98 -10.45
C LEU A 168 -23.63 6.78 -8.94
N LYS A 169 -22.51 6.65 -8.22
CA LYS A 169 -22.49 6.57 -6.76
C LYS A 169 -23.02 7.84 -6.08
N LYS A 170 -22.78 9.02 -6.66
CA LYS A 170 -23.35 10.29 -6.15
C LYS A 170 -24.89 10.32 -6.31
N ILE A 171 -25.40 9.73 -7.38
CA ILE A 171 -26.83 9.64 -7.65
C ILE A 171 -27.48 8.55 -6.78
N PHE A 172 -26.89 7.35 -6.73
CA PHE A 172 -27.44 6.16 -6.10
C PHE A 172 -26.63 5.80 -4.83
N PRO A 173 -27.04 6.27 -3.64
CA PRO A 173 -26.27 6.10 -2.42
C PRO A 173 -26.08 4.63 -1.99
N ASP A 174 -27.01 3.75 -2.36
CA ASP A 174 -26.97 2.33 -2.00
C ASP A 174 -26.14 1.47 -2.99
N LEU A 175 -25.72 2.04 -4.12
CA LEU A 175 -24.75 1.43 -5.02
C LEU A 175 -23.38 1.33 -4.32
N ARG A 176 -22.73 0.17 -4.37
CA ARG A 176 -21.32 0.02 -3.92
C ARG A 176 -20.39 -0.03 -5.13
N LEU A 177 -19.22 0.59 -5.03
CA LEU A 177 -18.19 0.52 -6.08
C LEU A 177 -17.24 -0.65 -5.81
N GLU A 178 -17.84 -1.82 -5.63
CA GLU A 178 -17.16 -3.10 -5.34
C GLU A 178 -17.56 -4.14 -6.39
N ALA A 179 -16.70 -5.11 -6.65
CA ALA A 179 -17.00 -6.25 -7.51
C ALA A 179 -17.09 -7.57 -6.68
N PRO A 180 -17.66 -8.64 -7.25
CA PRO A 180 -17.62 -9.96 -6.62
C PRO A 180 -16.19 -10.52 -6.61
N ILE A 181 -15.51 -10.46 -5.46
CA ILE A 181 -14.13 -10.93 -5.28
C ILE A 181 -14.12 -12.32 -4.63
N GLY A 182 -13.34 -13.24 -5.19
CA GLY A 182 -13.09 -14.58 -4.64
C GLY A 182 -12.12 -14.57 -3.46
N ALA A 183 -11.86 -15.75 -2.90
CA ALA A 183 -10.91 -15.92 -1.79
C ALA A 183 -9.46 -15.59 -2.21
N ASP A 184 -9.15 -15.72 -3.50
CA ASP A 184 -7.85 -15.41 -4.12
C ASP A 184 -7.64 -13.91 -4.38
N GLY A 185 -8.58 -13.06 -3.96
CA GLY A 185 -8.52 -11.61 -4.19
C GLY A 185 -8.84 -11.18 -5.63
N LYS A 186 -9.23 -12.11 -6.53
CA LYS A 186 -9.57 -11.78 -7.92
C LYS A 186 -11.08 -11.70 -8.12
N VAL A 187 -11.51 -10.99 -9.16
CA VAL A 187 -12.93 -10.97 -9.55
C VAL A 187 -13.37 -12.35 -10.01
N LEU A 188 -14.48 -12.83 -9.48
CA LEU A 188 -15.09 -14.10 -9.86
C LEU A 188 -15.41 -14.10 -11.37
N ARG A 189 -15.15 -15.21 -12.05
CA ARG A 189 -15.36 -15.34 -13.50
C ARG A 189 -16.54 -16.24 -13.85
N ASN A 190 -17.49 -16.37 -12.93
CA ASN A 190 -18.65 -17.24 -13.06
C ASN A 190 -19.94 -16.52 -12.64
N LYS A 191 -21.07 -17.08 -13.05
CA LYS A 191 -22.39 -16.68 -12.57
C LYS A 191 -22.41 -16.82 -11.04
N LEU A 192 -22.89 -15.77 -10.38
CA LEU A 192 -23.06 -15.77 -8.94
C LEU A 192 -24.27 -16.61 -8.56
N VAL A 193 -24.16 -17.27 -7.40
CA VAL A 193 -25.32 -17.91 -6.76
C VAL A 193 -26.35 -16.86 -6.39
N ASN A 194 -25.89 -15.75 -5.78
CA ASN A 194 -26.70 -14.58 -5.51
C ASN A 194 -26.43 -13.50 -6.57
N THR A 195 -27.27 -13.44 -7.61
CA THR A 195 -27.19 -12.44 -8.68
C THR A 195 -27.61 -11.04 -8.24
N ALA A 196 -28.23 -10.92 -7.06
CA ALA A 196 -28.65 -9.69 -6.41
C ALA A 196 -27.49 -8.97 -5.67
N PHE A 197 -26.24 -9.20 -6.09
CA PHE A 197 -25.04 -8.57 -5.54
C PHE A 197 -25.12 -7.04 -5.60
N VAL A 198 -24.80 -6.37 -4.50
CA VAL A 198 -24.74 -4.90 -4.42
C VAL A 198 -23.37 -4.45 -4.88
N GLY A 199 -23.29 -3.99 -6.14
CA GLY A 199 -22.10 -3.35 -6.69
C GLY A 199 -21.96 -3.48 -8.20
N ILE A 200 -20.72 -3.56 -8.69
CA ILE A 200 -20.38 -3.62 -10.11
C ILE A 200 -20.23 -5.08 -10.52
N VAL A 201 -20.99 -5.52 -11.51
CA VAL A 201 -20.95 -6.89 -12.02
C VAL A 201 -20.78 -6.90 -13.54
N GLY A 202 -19.98 -7.82 -14.07
CA GLY A 202 -20.11 -8.23 -15.48
C GLY A 202 -21.43 -8.96 -15.72
N HIS A 203 -21.94 -8.92 -16.94
CA HIS A 203 -23.17 -9.65 -17.32
C HIS A 203 -23.06 -11.17 -17.05
N TRP A 204 -21.85 -11.74 -17.14
CA TRP A 204 -21.59 -13.14 -16.79
C TRP A 204 -21.94 -13.51 -15.35
N HIS A 205 -21.88 -12.56 -14.41
CA HIS A 205 -22.24 -12.80 -13.01
C HIS A 205 -23.75 -13.01 -12.84
N VAL A 206 -24.54 -12.48 -13.77
CA VAL A 206 -26.01 -12.54 -13.75
C VAL A 206 -26.52 -13.72 -14.58
N SER A 207 -25.87 -14.02 -15.71
CA SER A 207 -26.25 -15.11 -16.61
C SER A 207 -25.06 -15.99 -17.01
N ALA A 208 -25.24 -17.31 -16.90
CA ALA A 208 -24.22 -18.30 -17.27
C ALA A 208 -23.96 -18.36 -18.79
N THR A 209 -24.90 -17.87 -19.61
CA THR A 209 -24.76 -17.82 -21.08
C THR A 209 -24.06 -16.57 -21.58
N LYS A 210 -23.63 -15.69 -20.67
CA LYS A 210 -22.98 -14.42 -20.95
C LYS A 210 -21.52 -14.47 -20.55
N TRP A 211 -20.73 -13.64 -21.21
CA TRP A 211 -19.29 -13.56 -21.00
C TRP A 211 -18.79 -12.10 -21.05
N ASP A 212 -19.70 -11.13 -21.10
CA ASP A 212 -19.43 -9.70 -21.06
C ASP A 212 -19.06 -9.23 -19.64
N PRO A 213 -18.09 -8.30 -19.45
CA PRO A 213 -17.37 -7.49 -20.46
C PRO A 213 -16.15 -8.16 -21.12
N GLY A 214 -16.01 -9.47 -21.05
CA GLY A 214 -14.91 -10.23 -21.65
C GLY A 214 -13.63 -10.33 -20.82
N PRO A 215 -12.72 -11.25 -21.22
CA PRO A 215 -11.46 -11.50 -20.51
C PRO A 215 -10.44 -10.34 -20.62
N GLY A 216 -10.62 -9.42 -21.57
CA GLY A 216 -9.76 -8.23 -21.73
C GLY A 216 -10.14 -7.03 -20.86
N PHE A 217 -11.17 -7.16 -20.02
CA PHE A 217 -11.57 -6.09 -19.09
C PHE A 217 -10.68 -6.08 -17.84
N ASP A 218 -10.05 -4.94 -17.58
CA ASP A 218 -9.17 -4.70 -16.45
C ASP A 218 -9.98 -4.24 -15.23
N TRP A 219 -10.47 -5.22 -14.47
CA TRP A 219 -11.20 -5.00 -13.23
C TRP A 219 -10.38 -4.25 -12.18
N GLU A 220 -9.08 -4.54 -12.11
CA GLU A 220 -8.19 -3.96 -11.12
C GLU A 220 -8.09 -2.45 -11.33
N ARG A 221 -7.84 -2.01 -12.57
CA ARG A 221 -7.81 -0.59 -12.94
C ARG A 221 -9.09 0.14 -12.56
N VAL A 222 -10.26 -0.45 -12.85
CA VAL A 222 -11.55 0.17 -12.53
C VAL A 222 -11.76 0.26 -11.02
N LEU A 223 -11.53 -0.82 -10.29
CA LEU A 223 -11.71 -0.87 -8.83
C LEU A 223 -10.75 0.09 -8.11
N ILE A 224 -9.52 0.22 -8.59
CA ILE A 224 -8.56 1.22 -8.11
C ILE A 224 -9.08 2.63 -8.39
N GLY A 225 -9.51 2.90 -9.63
CA GLY A 225 -9.97 4.21 -10.04
C GLY A 225 -11.21 4.71 -9.29
N VAL A 226 -12.20 3.84 -9.08
CA VAL A 226 -13.47 4.22 -8.41
C VAL A 226 -13.34 4.39 -6.90
N ARG A 227 -12.31 3.82 -6.27
CA ARG A 227 -12.09 3.96 -4.83
C ARG A 227 -11.59 5.35 -4.45
N GLY A 228 -10.88 6.01 -5.36
CA GLY A 228 -10.15 7.26 -5.11
C GLY A 228 -8.99 7.06 -4.13
N ASN A 229 -7.81 7.59 -4.46
CA ASN A 229 -6.58 7.50 -3.67
C ASN A 229 -6.27 6.06 -3.21
N PRO A 230 -5.95 5.14 -4.13
CA PRO A 230 -5.58 3.78 -3.76
C PRO A 230 -4.39 3.83 -2.79
N VAL A 231 -4.50 3.07 -1.70
CA VAL A 231 -3.41 2.92 -0.74
C VAL A 231 -2.72 1.60 -1.05
N TYR A 232 -1.40 1.60 -1.05
CA TYR A 232 -0.57 0.44 -1.32
C TYR A 232 0.27 0.08 -0.11
N TYR A 233 0.53 -1.21 0.08
CA TYR A 233 1.78 -1.58 0.73
C TYR A 233 2.93 -1.41 -0.28
N PRO A 234 4.16 -1.06 0.17
CA PRO A 234 5.28 -0.84 -0.75
C PRO A 234 5.58 -2.05 -1.63
N ILE A 235 5.30 -3.26 -1.15
CA ILE A 235 5.45 -4.52 -1.89
C ILE A 235 4.13 -5.29 -1.97
N THR A 236 4.04 -6.19 -2.95
CA THR A 236 2.92 -7.16 -3.05
C THR A 236 3.46 -8.53 -2.69
N LEU A 237 2.94 -9.14 -1.62
CA LEU A 237 3.35 -10.49 -1.23
C LEU A 237 2.73 -11.52 -2.19
N PRO A 238 3.38 -12.67 -2.41
CA PRO A 238 2.83 -13.73 -3.28
C PRO A 238 1.44 -14.21 -2.83
N ASP A 239 1.26 -14.36 -1.52
CA ASP A 239 0.04 -14.93 -0.91
C ASP A 239 -0.91 -13.86 -0.34
N ALA A 240 -0.62 -12.58 -0.55
CA ALA A 240 -1.48 -11.49 -0.08
C ALA A 240 -1.63 -10.40 -1.15
N PRO A 241 -2.87 -10.12 -1.62
CA PRO A 241 -3.09 -9.01 -2.53
C PRO A 241 -2.69 -7.67 -1.90
N ASN A 242 -2.28 -6.73 -2.73
CA ASN A 242 -1.96 -5.38 -2.25
C ASN A 242 -3.25 -4.62 -1.85
N LEU A 243 -3.16 -3.71 -0.87
CA LEU A 243 -4.30 -2.93 -0.36
C LEU A 243 -5.12 -2.24 -1.46
N ALA A 244 -4.49 -1.86 -2.57
CA ALA A 244 -5.17 -1.24 -3.70
C ALA A 244 -6.31 -2.09 -4.27
N THR A 245 -6.23 -3.41 -4.18
CA THR A 245 -7.24 -4.35 -4.70
C THR A 245 -8.14 -4.92 -3.61
N VAL A 246 -7.70 -4.91 -2.36
CA VAL A 246 -8.44 -5.47 -1.20
C VAL A 246 -9.64 -4.60 -0.82
N PRO A 247 -10.87 -5.13 -0.74
CA PRO A 247 -12.02 -4.34 -0.26
C PRO A 247 -11.74 -3.72 1.12
N LYS A 248 -12.12 -2.45 1.35
CA LYS A 248 -11.77 -1.70 2.57
C LYS A 248 -12.03 -2.47 3.87
N ARG A 249 -13.17 -3.17 3.97
CA ARG A 249 -13.54 -3.99 5.15
C ARG A 249 -12.63 -5.21 5.40
N ARG A 250 -11.88 -5.66 4.39
CA ARG A 250 -10.94 -6.80 4.45
C ARG A 250 -9.48 -6.35 4.57
N ALA A 251 -9.20 -5.05 4.60
CA ALA A 251 -7.84 -4.51 4.67
C ALA A 251 -7.06 -5.04 5.88
N LEU A 252 -7.71 -5.11 7.06
CA LEU A 252 -7.08 -5.61 8.28
C LEU A 252 -6.78 -7.12 8.22
N VAL A 253 -7.70 -7.91 7.67
CA VAL A 253 -7.46 -9.35 7.45
C VAL A 253 -6.27 -9.56 6.52
N ASN A 254 -6.16 -8.74 5.47
CA ASN A 254 -5.01 -8.77 4.58
C ASN A 254 -3.70 -8.34 5.25
N ALA A 255 -3.76 -7.39 6.20
CA ALA A 255 -2.60 -6.91 6.95
C ALA A 255 -1.92 -8.01 7.78
N VAL A 256 -2.65 -9.04 8.21
CA VAL A 256 -2.10 -10.19 8.97
C VAL A 256 -0.94 -10.86 8.22
N ASN A 257 -1.05 -11.00 6.89
CA ASN A 257 0.02 -11.60 6.09
C ASN A 257 1.27 -10.71 6.05
N TYR A 258 1.09 -9.39 6.08
CA TYR A 258 2.19 -8.44 6.11
C TYR A 258 2.85 -8.36 7.50
N PHE A 259 2.07 -8.39 8.58
CA PHE A 259 2.63 -8.52 9.94
C PHE A 259 3.45 -9.80 10.08
N ARG A 260 2.95 -10.94 9.57
CA ARG A 260 3.70 -12.19 9.58
C ARG A 260 5.01 -12.09 8.78
N ASN A 261 4.97 -11.44 7.61
CA ASN A 261 6.19 -11.23 6.82
C ASN A 261 7.27 -10.46 7.58
N THR A 262 6.90 -9.45 8.38
CA THR A 262 7.84 -8.64 9.15
C THR A 262 8.27 -9.34 10.44
N GLU A 263 7.33 -9.90 11.19
CA GLU A 263 7.56 -10.44 12.54
C GLU A 263 8.21 -11.83 12.55
N SER A 264 8.07 -12.60 11.47
CA SER A 264 8.77 -13.88 11.29
C SER A 264 10.18 -13.73 10.70
N GLY A 265 10.58 -12.49 10.35
CA GLY A 265 11.91 -12.18 9.85
C GLY A 265 12.99 -12.19 10.95
N PRO A 266 14.28 -12.14 10.60
CA PRO A 266 15.41 -12.16 11.55
C PRO A 266 15.61 -10.87 12.35
N GLY A 267 14.93 -9.76 12.02
CA GLY A 267 15.03 -8.48 12.73
C GLY A 267 14.31 -7.32 12.02
N GLY A 268 14.54 -6.08 12.48
CA GLY A 268 13.89 -4.88 11.95
C GLY A 268 12.42 -4.77 12.34
N TYR A 269 12.10 -5.02 13.61
CA TYR A 269 10.73 -4.98 14.13
C TYR A 269 10.34 -3.57 14.56
N PHE A 270 9.04 -3.28 14.55
CA PHE A 270 8.49 -2.06 15.14
C PHE A 270 8.00 -2.33 16.57
N PRO A 271 8.26 -1.45 17.55
CA PRO A 271 9.01 -0.19 17.44
C PRO A 271 10.51 -0.36 17.73
N MET A 272 11.01 -1.59 17.81
CA MET A 272 12.32 -1.87 18.38
C MET A 272 13.03 -3.01 17.66
N GLY A 273 14.29 -2.79 17.31
CA GLY A 273 15.17 -3.79 16.71
C GLY A 273 15.64 -4.87 17.67
N VAL A 274 16.30 -5.90 17.13
CA VAL A 274 16.86 -7.03 17.91
C VAL A 274 17.98 -6.62 18.87
N ASN A 275 18.59 -5.46 18.65
CA ASN A 275 19.59 -4.83 19.50
C ASN A 275 18.97 -3.86 20.51
N GLN A 276 17.65 -3.89 20.69
CA GLN A 276 16.87 -2.95 21.53
C GLN A 276 16.95 -1.48 21.10
N ALA A 277 17.51 -1.18 19.93
CA ALA A 277 17.44 0.14 19.34
C ALA A 277 15.99 0.47 18.98
N TRP A 278 15.57 1.72 19.16
CA TRP A 278 14.39 2.26 18.50
C TRP A 278 14.48 2.01 16.99
N HIS A 279 13.34 1.64 16.42
CA HIS A 279 13.21 1.35 15.01
C HIS A 279 11.90 1.94 14.51
N THR A 280 12.01 2.98 13.68
CA THR A 280 10.88 3.77 13.20
C THR A 280 9.94 2.94 12.32
N GLY A 281 10.47 1.89 11.66
CA GLY A 281 9.78 1.12 10.63
C GLY A 281 9.69 -0.38 10.87
N VAL A 282 9.50 -1.11 9.78
CA VAL A 282 9.59 -2.58 9.74
C VAL A 282 10.35 -3.03 8.50
N HIS A 283 11.09 -4.13 8.62
CA HIS A 283 11.65 -4.83 7.48
C HIS A 283 10.58 -5.68 6.77
N LEU A 284 10.36 -5.40 5.48
CA LEU A 284 9.52 -6.19 4.60
C LEU A 284 10.39 -7.09 3.72
N HIS A 285 10.24 -8.41 3.89
CA HIS A 285 11.08 -9.43 3.27
C HIS A 285 10.54 -9.85 1.90
N MET A 286 11.32 -9.60 0.85
CA MET A 286 11.02 -9.97 -0.54
C MET A 286 12.32 -10.14 -1.34
N PRO A 287 12.35 -10.93 -2.42
CA PRO A 287 13.53 -11.07 -3.25
C PRO A 287 14.04 -9.73 -3.81
N THR A 288 15.36 -9.56 -3.87
CA THR A 288 16.04 -8.41 -4.47
C THR A 288 15.51 -8.16 -5.88
N GLY A 289 15.30 -6.89 -6.24
CA GLY A 289 14.78 -6.49 -7.55
C GLY A 289 13.24 -6.42 -7.62
N THR A 290 12.53 -6.93 -6.61
CA THR A 290 11.07 -6.79 -6.50
C THR A 290 10.68 -5.31 -6.55
N PRO A 291 9.72 -4.88 -7.40
CA PRO A 291 9.29 -3.50 -7.45
C PRO A 291 8.74 -2.99 -6.12
N VAL A 292 9.24 -1.84 -5.65
CA VAL A 292 8.75 -1.11 -4.48
C VAL A 292 7.91 0.07 -4.97
N LYS A 293 6.70 0.20 -4.43
CA LYS A 293 5.68 1.16 -4.84
C LYS A 293 5.49 2.26 -3.81
N ALA A 294 5.16 3.46 -4.25
CA ALA A 294 4.70 4.54 -3.36
C ALA A 294 3.41 4.11 -2.63
N PRO A 295 3.37 4.11 -1.28
CA PRO A 295 2.20 3.68 -0.53
C PRO A 295 0.98 4.58 -0.72
N LEU A 296 1.19 5.89 -0.83
CA LEU A 296 0.14 6.88 -1.07
C LEU A 296 0.62 7.93 -2.09
N ASP A 297 -0.33 8.72 -2.59
CA ASP A 297 -0.01 9.95 -3.31
C ASP A 297 0.85 10.86 -2.43
N GLY A 298 1.87 11.47 -3.01
CA GLY A 298 2.80 12.30 -2.27
C GLY A 298 3.82 12.99 -3.14
N THR A 299 4.85 13.49 -2.49
CA THR A 299 5.98 14.17 -3.13
C THR A 299 7.25 13.55 -2.57
N ILE A 300 8.07 12.95 -3.43
CA ILE A 300 9.45 12.63 -3.05
C ILE A 300 10.12 13.97 -2.75
N ILE A 301 10.72 14.08 -1.56
CA ILE A 301 11.39 15.29 -1.08
C ILE A 301 12.88 15.08 -0.82
N ALA A 302 13.30 13.83 -0.59
CA ALA A 302 14.69 13.42 -0.52
C ALA A 302 14.88 12.01 -1.09
N ALA A 303 16.04 11.73 -1.66
CA ALA A 303 16.43 10.39 -2.10
C ALA A 303 17.95 10.22 -2.13
N ARG A 304 18.44 8.98 -2.01
CA ARG A 304 19.86 8.63 -2.20
C ARG A 304 19.97 7.30 -2.94
N PHE A 305 20.83 7.26 -3.96
CA PHE A 305 21.26 6.01 -4.61
C PHE A 305 22.78 6.03 -4.73
N ALA A 306 23.45 5.33 -3.83
CA ALA A 306 24.88 5.11 -3.76
C ALA A 306 25.22 3.62 -3.93
N ASP A 307 26.51 3.34 -4.07
CA ASP A 307 27.02 1.98 -4.11
C ASP A 307 26.74 1.25 -2.78
N PHE A 308 26.50 -0.04 -2.87
CA PHE A 308 26.28 -0.89 -1.70
C PHE A 308 27.51 -0.92 -0.80
N ASP A 309 27.29 -0.88 0.52
CA ASP A 309 28.32 -1.30 1.45
C ASP A 309 28.54 -2.81 1.28
N PRO A 310 29.78 -3.28 1.03
CA PRO A 310 30.03 -4.68 0.72
C PRO A 310 29.71 -5.63 1.88
N LYS A 311 29.52 -5.11 3.10
CA LYS A 311 29.17 -5.90 4.28
C LYS A 311 27.73 -5.67 4.72
N MET A 312 27.29 -4.41 4.77
CA MET A 312 25.98 -4.04 5.34
C MET A 312 24.88 -3.85 4.29
N GLY A 313 25.21 -3.75 3.01
CA GLY A 313 24.22 -3.67 1.94
C GLY A 313 23.83 -2.25 1.57
N SER A 314 22.57 -2.05 1.20
CA SER A 314 22.13 -0.84 0.52
C SER A 314 21.90 0.35 1.45
N PRO A 315 22.60 1.49 1.25
CA PRO A 315 22.28 2.77 1.89
C PRO A 315 21.17 3.54 1.15
N ASN A 316 20.56 2.96 0.12
CA ASN A 316 19.67 3.67 -0.81
C ASN A 316 18.29 3.86 -0.22
N MET A 317 17.72 5.02 -0.52
CA MET A 317 16.67 5.60 0.30
C MET A 317 15.77 6.50 -0.56
N VAL A 318 14.46 6.52 -0.28
CA VAL A 318 13.50 7.51 -0.79
C VAL A 318 12.61 7.98 0.35
N LEU A 319 12.48 9.30 0.51
CA LEU A 319 11.59 9.96 1.46
C LEU A 319 10.43 10.65 0.73
N ILE A 320 9.20 10.26 1.07
CA ILE A 320 7.97 10.79 0.48
C ILE A 320 7.20 11.56 1.54
N ARG A 321 6.88 12.82 1.26
CA ARG A 321 5.96 13.63 2.07
C ARG A 321 4.53 13.42 1.61
N HIS A 322 3.65 13.09 2.55
CA HIS A 322 2.23 12.96 2.34
C HIS A 322 1.48 14.13 2.99
N LYS A 323 0.51 14.67 2.26
CA LYS A 323 -0.48 15.62 2.80
C LYS A 323 -1.84 15.01 2.57
N VAL A 324 -2.43 14.45 3.62
CA VAL A 324 -3.69 13.73 3.53
C VAL A 324 -4.68 14.28 4.55
N ASP A 325 -5.96 14.16 4.24
CA ASP A 325 -7.01 14.37 5.22
C ASP A 325 -7.19 13.09 6.04
N ILE A 326 -6.96 13.18 7.35
CA ILE A 326 -7.27 12.10 8.29
C ILE A 326 -8.28 12.66 9.30
N ALA A 327 -9.48 12.08 9.29
CA ALA A 327 -10.59 12.46 10.17
C ALA A 327 -11.06 13.93 10.02
N GLY A 328 -11.00 14.50 8.81
CA GLY A 328 -11.40 15.88 8.53
C GLY A 328 -10.32 16.91 8.88
N LYS A 329 -9.10 16.45 9.22
CA LYS A 329 -7.96 17.31 9.55
C LYS A 329 -6.83 17.05 8.56
N PRO A 330 -6.22 18.11 7.98
CA PRO A 330 -5.04 17.95 7.15
C PRO A 330 -3.86 17.50 8.04
N ARG A 331 -3.28 16.35 7.70
CA ARG A 331 -2.11 15.79 8.38
C ARG A 331 -0.95 15.68 7.40
N THR A 332 0.25 15.94 7.91
CA THR A 332 1.50 15.73 7.19
C THR A 332 2.27 14.62 7.89
N PHE A 333 2.68 13.62 7.12
CA PHE A 333 3.57 12.56 7.58
C PHE A 333 4.46 12.12 6.43
N TYR A 334 5.45 11.29 6.75
CA TYR A 334 6.49 10.89 5.83
C TYR A 334 6.51 9.37 5.70
N THR A 335 6.70 8.90 4.47
CA THR A 335 7.10 7.51 4.20
C THR A 335 8.58 7.51 3.90
N MET A 336 9.33 6.70 4.64
CA MET A 336 10.73 6.43 4.38
C MET A 336 10.88 4.98 3.91
N LEU A 337 11.50 4.80 2.74
CA LEU A 337 11.78 3.49 2.16
C LEU A 337 13.28 3.36 1.98
N ALA A 338 13.92 2.51 2.79
CA ALA A 338 15.37 2.32 2.80
C ALA A 338 15.76 0.89 2.41
N HIS A 339 17.05 0.69 2.14
CA HIS A 339 17.61 -0.54 1.58
C HIS A 339 17.16 -0.83 0.13
N LEU A 340 16.90 0.22 -0.66
CA LEU A 340 16.51 0.07 -2.06
C LEU A 340 17.66 -0.49 -2.92
N ALA A 341 17.38 -1.25 -3.98
CA ALA A 341 18.42 -1.64 -4.92
C ALA A 341 19.03 -0.44 -5.64
N GLU A 342 20.19 -0.63 -6.27
CA GLU A 342 20.74 0.34 -7.22
C GLU A 342 19.79 0.51 -8.41
N GLU A 343 19.71 1.73 -8.92
CA GLU A 343 18.86 2.08 -10.05
C GLU A 343 19.66 2.90 -11.06
N LYS A 344 19.29 2.80 -12.34
CA LYS A 344 19.90 3.65 -13.36
C LYS A 344 19.41 5.09 -13.16
N LEU A 345 20.33 6.03 -13.00
CA LEU A 345 20.04 7.43 -12.70
C LEU A 345 20.02 8.34 -13.94
N GLY A 346 19.54 9.57 -13.76
CA GLY A 346 19.53 10.64 -14.77
C GLY A 346 18.35 10.60 -15.74
N ALA A 347 18.44 11.37 -16.84
CA ALA A 347 17.36 11.53 -17.82
C ALA A 347 16.94 10.22 -18.52
N ASN A 348 17.85 9.25 -18.59
CA ASN A 348 17.62 7.89 -19.10
C ASN A 348 17.49 6.85 -17.98
N GLY A 349 17.10 7.30 -16.78
CA GLY A 349 16.98 6.46 -15.60
C GLY A 349 15.88 5.39 -15.73
N SER A 350 16.01 4.33 -14.94
CA SER A 350 15.11 3.16 -14.97
C SER A 350 13.70 3.50 -14.50
N LEU A 351 13.57 4.41 -13.54
CA LEU A 351 12.29 4.77 -12.92
C LEU A 351 11.74 6.12 -13.43
N ALA A 352 10.42 6.22 -13.48
CA ALA A 352 9.75 7.40 -14.03
C ALA A 352 10.03 8.67 -13.22
N TRP A 353 10.00 8.59 -11.89
CA TRP A 353 10.28 9.71 -11.02
C TRP A 353 11.74 10.19 -11.13
N ILE A 354 12.71 9.28 -11.28
CA ILE A 354 14.14 9.62 -11.49
C ILE A 354 14.31 10.45 -12.76
N ARG A 355 13.65 10.05 -13.86
CA ARG A 355 13.67 10.82 -15.12
C ARG A 355 13.03 12.19 -14.94
N ARG A 356 11.89 12.29 -14.25
CA ARG A 356 11.24 13.58 -13.95
C ARG A 356 12.15 14.48 -13.12
N PHE A 357 12.83 13.92 -12.13
CA PHE A 357 13.73 14.65 -11.26
C PHE A 357 14.91 15.26 -12.05
N ALA A 358 15.53 14.46 -12.93
CA ALA A 358 16.60 14.94 -13.81
C ALA A 358 16.13 16.01 -14.82
N ILE A 359 14.90 15.92 -15.32
CA ILE A 359 14.34 16.92 -16.25
C ILE A 359 14.05 18.24 -15.53
N GLN A 360 13.52 18.18 -14.31
CA GLN A 360 13.12 19.35 -13.53
C GLN A 360 14.29 20.29 -13.23
N ASP A 361 15.46 19.73 -12.92
CA ASP A 361 16.67 20.50 -12.60
C ASP A 361 17.40 21.02 -13.86
N GLY A 362 17.13 20.43 -15.03
CA GLY A 362 17.79 20.77 -16.29
C GLY A 362 19.27 20.35 -16.35
N PRO A 363 19.99 20.66 -17.44
CA PRO A 363 21.36 20.19 -17.67
C PRO A 363 22.45 20.97 -16.89
N ARG A 364 22.08 21.80 -15.90
CA ARG A 364 23.07 22.62 -15.18
C ARG A 364 23.93 21.72 -14.31
N GLY A 365 25.24 21.81 -14.50
CA GLY A 365 26.26 21.07 -13.76
C GLY A 365 26.43 21.53 -12.32
N LEU A 366 27.56 21.16 -11.71
CA LEU A 366 27.97 21.61 -10.38
C LEU A 366 27.81 23.14 -10.23
N PRO A 367 27.44 23.65 -9.05
CA PRO A 367 27.38 25.08 -8.80
C PRO A 367 28.76 25.71 -9.03
N ASP A 368 28.80 27.01 -9.34
CA ASP A 368 30.06 27.75 -9.53
C ASP A 368 31.00 27.66 -8.31
N SER A 369 30.48 27.31 -7.13
CA SER A 369 31.26 27.05 -5.91
C SER A 369 32.10 25.77 -5.98
N GLY A 370 31.83 24.85 -6.91
CA GLY A 370 32.42 23.52 -6.96
C GLY A 370 31.95 22.58 -5.83
N ASP A 371 31.09 23.07 -4.94
CA ASP A 371 30.53 22.29 -3.84
C ASP A 371 29.38 21.44 -4.34
N ILE A 372 29.60 20.12 -4.37
CA ILE A 372 28.62 19.16 -4.83
C ILE A 372 27.38 19.08 -3.93
N ASN A 373 27.48 19.50 -2.67
CA ASN A 373 26.34 19.56 -1.75
C ASN A 373 25.39 20.72 -2.07
N ALA A 374 25.85 21.71 -2.84
CA ALA A 374 25.02 22.79 -3.35
C ALA A 374 24.46 22.51 -4.76
N ALA A 375 24.78 21.35 -5.35
CA ALA A 375 24.36 20.97 -6.71
C ALA A 375 22.85 20.71 -6.79
N PRO A 376 22.23 20.84 -8.00
CA PRO A 376 20.85 20.40 -8.22
C PRO A 376 20.62 18.96 -7.75
N GLY A 377 19.41 18.66 -7.29
CA GLY A 377 19.07 17.39 -6.65
C GLY A 377 19.48 16.15 -7.45
N HIS A 378 19.27 16.13 -8.77
CA HIS A 378 19.67 14.99 -9.59
C HIS A 378 21.19 14.77 -9.66
N ILE A 379 22.02 15.81 -9.50
CA ILE A 379 23.49 15.68 -9.47
C ILE A 379 23.92 15.08 -8.15
N ALA A 380 23.37 15.56 -7.03
CA ALA A 380 23.61 14.95 -5.72
C ALA A 380 23.25 13.45 -5.75
N LEU A 381 22.11 13.10 -6.36
CA LEU A 381 21.67 11.71 -6.52
C LEU A 381 22.69 10.87 -7.30
N GLN A 382 23.24 11.40 -8.40
CA GLN A 382 24.24 10.71 -9.23
C GLN A 382 25.58 10.49 -8.53
N ASN A 383 25.86 11.23 -7.46
CA ASN A 383 27.09 11.12 -6.69
C ASN A 383 26.90 10.38 -5.36
N GLY A 384 25.77 9.69 -5.18
CA GLY A 384 25.47 8.93 -3.97
C GLY A 384 25.20 9.80 -2.75
N LEU A 385 24.95 11.09 -2.93
CA LEU A 385 24.58 12.01 -1.86
C LEU A 385 23.07 12.04 -1.67
N VAL A 386 22.62 12.59 -0.53
CA VAL A 386 21.19 12.84 -0.31
C VAL A 386 20.76 13.99 -1.20
N ALA A 387 19.98 13.65 -2.23
CA ALA A 387 19.38 14.60 -3.14
C ALA A 387 18.10 15.17 -2.57
N LEU A 388 17.98 16.49 -2.56
CA LEU A 388 16.76 17.20 -2.18
C LEU A 388 16.00 17.69 -3.41
N GLY A 389 14.67 17.57 -3.40
CA GLY A 389 13.83 18.19 -4.42
C GLY A 389 12.42 17.63 -4.44
N GLU A 390 11.48 18.37 -5.03
CA GLU A 390 10.05 18.05 -4.99
C GLU A 390 9.58 17.37 -6.26
N VAL A 391 9.40 16.04 -6.22
CA VAL A 391 8.91 15.24 -7.35
C VAL A 391 7.59 14.57 -6.99
N PRO A 392 6.46 14.95 -7.63
CA PRO A 392 5.18 14.29 -7.42
C PRO A 392 5.24 12.81 -7.79
N VAL A 393 4.65 11.97 -6.94
CA VAL A 393 4.46 10.53 -7.17
C VAL A 393 3.03 10.13 -6.85
N LYS A 394 2.53 9.17 -7.63
CA LYS A 394 1.20 8.59 -7.41
C LYS A 394 1.31 7.28 -6.64
N ALA A 395 0.31 7.01 -5.81
CA ALA A 395 0.22 5.74 -5.12
C ALA A 395 0.28 4.58 -6.13
N GLY A 396 1.10 3.57 -5.84
CA GLY A 396 1.35 2.44 -6.75
C GLY A 396 2.45 2.68 -7.78
N GLU A 397 2.94 3.90 -7.96
CA GLU A 397 4.10 4.18 -8.82
C GLU A 397 5.34 3.48 -8.26
N VAL A 398 6.14 2.84 -9.13
CA VAL A 398 7.39 2.18 -8.71
C VAL A 398 8.43 3.24 -8.38
N ILE A 399 8.83 3.30 -7.11
CA ILE A 399 9.80 4.27 -6.58
C ILE A 399 11.20 3.66 -6.39
N GLY A 400 11.30 2.33 -6.40
CA GLY A 400 12.57 1.62 -6.36
C GLY A 400 12.36 0.12 -6.44
N ARG A 401 13.36 -0.63 -5.99
CA ARG A 401 13.32 -2.09 -5.91
C ARG A 401 13.88 -2.54 -4.59
N VAL A 402 13.44 -3.71 -4.12
CA VAL A 402 13.97 -4.32 -2.91
C VAL A 402 15.47 -4.57 -3.10
N GLY A 403 16.28 -4.10 -2.16
CA GLY A 403 17.70 -4.38 -2.09
C GLY A 403 17.98 -5.43 -1.03
N TRP A 404 19.09 -5.24 -0.31
CA TRP A 404 19.44 -6.10 0.80
C TRP A 404 20.18 -5.32 1.89
N PHE A 405 20.09 -5.83 3.11
CA PHE A 405 20.73 -5.28 4.30
C PHE A 405 21.33 -6.41 5.14
N ASN A 406 22.42 -6.11 5.84
CA ASN A 406 22.99 -6.98 6.87
C ASN A 406 23.25 -6.14 8.12
N PRO A 407 22.62 -6.48 9.26
CA PRO A 407 22.80 -5.73 10.51
C PRO A 407 24.22 -5.86 11.09
N ASP A 408 24.98 -6.89 10.70
CA ASP A 408 26.31 -7.14 11.25
C ASP A 408 27.40 -6.40 10.48
N ALA A 409 28.03 -5.42 11.14
CA ALA A 409 29.05 -4.55 10.56
C ALA A 409 30.34 -5.26 10.11
N ASP A 410 30.56 -6.50 10.53
CA ASP A 410 31.69 -7.31 10.08
C ASP A 410 31.35 -8.25 8.91
N GLY A 411 30.07 -8.31 8.51
CA GLY A 411 29.54 -9.09 7.40
C GLY A 411 29.35 -10.58 7.72
N ARG A 412 29.47 -11.01 8.98
CA ARG A 412 29.20 -12.40 9.40
C ARG A 412 27.71 -12.71 9.54
N GLY A 413 26.89 -11.68 9.72
CA GLY A 413 25.44 -11.79 9.79
C GLY A 413 24.80 -12.27 8.49
N GLU A 414 23.57 -12.75 8.62
CA GLU A 414 22.79 -13.18 7.48
C GLU A 414 22.37 -11.98 6.63
N LYS A 415 22.69 -12.03 5.33
CA LYS A 415 22.19 -11.08 4.34
C LYS A 415 20.67 -11.21 4.21
N GLN A 416 19.96 -10.13 4.45
CA GLN A 416 18.51 -10.06 4.37
C GLN A 416 18.08 -9.34 3.10
N GLU A 417 17.24 -9.96 2.26
CA GLU A 417 16.60 -9.29 1.13
C GLU A 417 15.35 -8.56 1.61
N VAL A 418 15.48 -7.25 1.83
CA VAL A 418 14.50 -6.46 2.57
C VAL A 418 14.39 -5.05 2.02
N ILE A 419 13.24 -4.45 2.30
CA ILE A 419 13.09 -3.00 2.34
C ILE A 419 12.72 -2.59 3.76
N ASP A 420 13.36 -1.55 4.28
CA ASP A 420 12.81 -0.89 5.47
C ASP A 420 11.67 0.02 5.04
N PHE A 421 10.51 -0.14 5.67
CA PHE A 421 9.35 0.71 5.47
C PHE A 421 9.05 1.41 6.78
N ALA A 422 9.28 2.73 6.85
CA ALA A 422 9.01 3.54 8.02
C ALA A 422 7.97 4.62 7.74
N LEU A 423 7.07 4.85 8.70
CA LEU A 423 6.11 5.96 8.69
C LEU A 423 6.28 6.80 9.95
N PHE A 424 6.54 8.10 9.77
CA PHE A 424 6.73 9.02 10.90
C PHE A 424 6.18 10.42 10.63
N ALA A 425 6.01 11.19 11.70
CA ALA A 425 5.61 12.59 11.64
C ALA A 425 6.32 13.42 12.73
N ALA A 426 6.54 14.70 12.45
CA ALA A 426 7.07 15.65 13.45
C ALA A 426 6.03 15.97 14.54
N GLU A 427 4.75 15.87 14.20
CA GLU A 427 3.61 16.11 15.09
C GLU A 427 2.69 14.89 15.05
N PRO A 428 1.98 14.57 16.15
CA PRO A 428 1.14 13.39 16.18
C PRO A 428 0.00 13.48 15.16
N ILE A 429 -0.15 12.42 14.36
CA ILE A 429 -1.19 12.30 13.33
C ILE A 429 -2.58 12.16 13.95
N PHE A 430 -2.67 11.55 15.14
CA PHE A 430 -3.90 11.30 15.89
C PHE A 430 -3.85 11.99 17.25
N GLU A 431 -5.01 12.40 17.78
CA GLU A 431 -5.10 12.99 19.11
C GLU A 431 -5.34 11.91 20.18
N VAL A 432 -4.95 12.20 21.42
CA VAL A 432 -5.21 11.30 22.55
C VAL A 432 -6.72 11.06 22.69
N GLY A 433 -7.13 9.79 22.64
CA GLY A 433 -8.54 9.38 22.67
C GLY A 433 -9.17 9.11 21.29
N ASP A 434 -8.49 9.44 20.19
CA ASP A 434 -8.79 8.89 18.87
C ASP A 434 -8.37 7.41 18.91
N LEU A 435 -9.29 6.51 19.29
CA LEU A 435 -9.16 5.05 19.51
C LEU A 435 -8.47 4.24 18.38
N THR A 436 -7.28 4.62 17.95
CA THR A 436 -6.56 4.10 16.78
C THR A 436 -5.09 3.86 17.09
N PHE A 437 -4.41 4.86 17.69
CA PHE A 437 -3.02 4.70 18.15
C PHE A 437 -2.85 5.34 19.52
N ASP A 438 -2.24 4.60 20.45
CA ASP A 438 -1.86 5.13 21.76
C ASP A 438 -0.55 5.91 21.62
N VAL A 439 -0.60 7.23 21.80
CA VAL A 439 0.61 8.07 21.80
C VAL A 439 1.45 7.73 23.04
N VAL A 440 2.72 7.41 22.83
CA VAL A 440 3.69 7.09 23.89
C VAL A 440 4.81 8.11 23.83
N ASP A 441 4.87 8.99 24.82
CA ASP A 441 5.88 10.06 24.91
C ASP A 441 6.55 9.94 26.28
N GLU A 442 7.44 8.94 26.37
CA GLU A 442 8.11 8.51 27.61
C GLU A 442 9.64 8.55 27.51
N ASP A 443 10.16 8.71 26.29
CA ASP A 443 11.58 8.58 25.96
C ASP A 443 11.98 9.73 25.02
N ASP A 444 12.47 10.82 25.61
CA ASP A 444 12.79 12.08 24.94
C ASP A 444 14.30 12.37 24.89
N ASP A 445 15.13 11.38 25.22
CA ASP A 445 16.57 11.51 25.11
C ASP A 445 17.08 11.33 23.66
N GLU A 446 18.33 11.74 23.43
CA GLU A 446 18.98 11.66 22.10
C GLU A 446 19.51 10.24 21.80
N GLY A 447 19.32 9.29 22.72
CA GLY A 447 19.83 7.94 22.69
C GLY A 447 18.95 6.99 21.88
N ILE A 448 19.58 6.15 21.06
CA ILE A 448 18.83 5.21 20.22
C ILE A 448 18.28 3.99 21.00
N LEU A 449 18.69 3.77 22.24
CA LEU A 449 18.23 2.63 23.02
C LEU A 449 16.76 2.83 23.44
N CYS A 450 15.91 1.83 23.24
CA CYS A 450 14.51 1.89 23.63
C CYS A 450 14.36 1.95 25.16
N ASN A 451 14.02 3.12 25.73
CA ASN A 451 13.80 3.30 27.16
C ASN A 451 12.32 3.51 27.49
N SER A 452 11.42 2.75 26.84
CA SER A 452 9.97 2.89 27.08
C SER A 452 9.41 1.86 28.05
N ARG A 453 8.88 2.35 29.17
CA ARG A 453 8.14 1.52 30.13
C ARG A 453 6.88 0.93 29.52
N THR A 454 6.22 1.67 28.63
CA THR A 454 5.07 1.16 27.88
C THR A 454 5.45 -0.04 27.02
N VAL A 455 6.57 0.01 26.28
CA VAL A 455 7.07 -1.13 25.49
C VAL A 455 7.44 -2.30 26.40
N TRP A 456 8.23 -2.07 27.46
CA TRP A 456 8.70 -3.12 28.37
C TRP A 456 7.62 -3.89 29.10
N LYS A 457 6.50 -3.23 29.45
CA LYS A 457 5.33 -3.91 30.04
C LYS A 457 4.63 -4.89 29.09
N ARG A 458 4.94 -4.89 27.78
CA ARG A 458 4.43 -5.89 26.83
C ARG A 458 5.34 -7.10 26.75
N PHE A 459 6.65 -6.89 26.92
CA PHE A 459 7.65 -7.97 26.94
C PHE A 459 7.52 -8.85 28.18
N THR A 460 7.33 -8.24 29.36
CA THR A 460 7.25 -8.96 30.62
C THR A 460 6.23 -8.37 31.58
N THR A 461 5.63 -9.24 32.39
CA THR A 461 4.82 -8.86 33.55
C THR A 461 5.56 -9.11 34.86
N ASP A 462 6.76 -9.70 34.81
CA ASP A 462 7.61 -9.92 35.97
C ASP A 462 8.18 -8.58 36.47
N PRO A 463 7.87 -8.16 37.71
CA PRO A 463 8.38 -6.90 38.25
C PRO A 463 9.90 -6.83 38.39
N GLU A 464 10.61 -7.95 38.55
CA GLU A 464 12.08 -7.98 38.65
C GLU A 464 12.73 -7.80 37.29
N VAL A 465 12.27 -8.54 36.28
CA VAL A 465 12.75 -8.37 34.90
C VAL A 465 12.43 -6.96 34.40
N LEU A 466 11.23 -6.45 34.68
CA LEU A 466 10.84 -5.08 34.32
C LEU A 466 11.72 -4.04 35.03
N ARG A 467 12.06 -4.25 36.31
CA ARG A 467 13.00 -3.36 37.02
C ARG A 467 14.38 -3.40 36.38
N GLY A 468 14.87 -4.59 36.01
CA GLY A 468 16.15 -4.78 35.34
C GLY A 468 16.21 -4.10 33.97
N LEU A 469 15.17 -4.24 33.15
CA LEU A 469 15.05 -3.56 31.85
C LEU A 469 15.07 -2.04 32.01
N VAL A 470 14.29 -1.51 32.95
CA VAL A 470 14.22 -0.07 33.22
C VAL A 470 15.53 0.48 33.80
N SER A 471 16.27 -0.31 34.58
CA SER A 471 17.54 0.12 35.17
C SER A 471 18.76 -0.15 34.28
N GLY A 472 18.57 -0.66 33.06
CA GLY A 472 19.67 -1.11 32.19
C GLY A 472 20.45 -2.32 32.73
N GLY A 473 19.93 -3.00 33.75
CA GLY A 473 20.55 -4.16 34.40
C GLY A 473 20.12 -5.52 33.84
N TYR A 474 19.23 -5.53 32.85
CA TYR A 474 18.78 -6.74 32.15
C TYR A 474 18.72 -6.49 30.64
N PRO A 475 19.86 -6.53 29.93
CA PRO A 475 19.88 -6.47 28.47
C PRO A 475 19.24 -7.72 27.87
N LEU A 476 18.30 -7.57 26.92
CA LEU A 476 17.69 -8.69 26.18
C LEU A 476 18.65 -9.28 25.14
N ALA A 477 18.65 -10.60 25.05
CA ALA A 477 19.25 -11.37 23.97
C ALA A 477 18.49 -11.16 22.64
N ALA A 478 19.19 -11.27 21.51
CA ALA A 478 18.57 -11.08 20.20
C ALA A 478 17.46 -12.12 19.96
N ASP A 479 17.66 -13.35 20.42
CA ASP A 479 16.69 -14.43 20.31
C ASP A 479 15.47 -14.22 21.21
N GLU A 480 15.60 -13.56 22.36
CA GLU A 480 14.46 -13.17 23.19
C GLU A 480 13.56 -12.17 22.45
N VAL A 481 14.17 -11.18 21.79
CA VAL A 481 13.44 -10.19 20.98
C VAL A 481 12.75 -10.86 19.79
N ARG A 482 13.44 -11.76 19.07
CA ARG A 482 12.87 -12.52 17.95
C ARG A 482 11.70 -13.40 18.40
N ALA A 483 11.85 -14.11 19.52
CA ALA A 483 10.80 -14.97 20.06
C ALA A 483 9.55 -14.16 20.47
N PHE A 484 9.76 -12.96 21.04
CA PHE A 484 8.68 -12.07 21.39
C PHE A 484 7.88 -11.62 20.16
N PHE A 485 8.53 -11.06 19.14
CA PHE A 485 7.82 -10.58 17.95
C PHE A 485 7.27 -11.72 17.09
N GLY A 486 8.00 -12.83 16.96
CA GLY A 486 7.62 -13.96 16.09
C GLY A 486 6.45 -14.80 16.60
N GLY A 487 6.16 -14.79 17.91
CA GLY A 487 5.15 -15.70 18.48
C GLY A 487 4.31 -15.17 19.64
N ASN A 488 4.71 -14.07 20.31
CA ASN A 488 3.98 -13.60 21.49
C ASN A 488 2.77 -12.72 21.11
N PRO A 489 1.53 -13.07 21.53
CA PRO A 489 0.35 -12.25 21.27
C PRO A 489 0.44 -10.81 21.82
N ALA A 490 1.23 -10.57 22.87
CA ALA A 490 1.42 -9.25 23.46
C ALA A 490 2.11 -8.27 22.49
N ALA A 491 3.00 -8.77 21.61
CA ALA A 491 3.67 -7.96 20.59
C ALA A 491 2.67 -7.28 19.63
N ARG A 492 1.52 -7.93 19.38
CA ARG A 492 0.47 -7.39 18.48
C ARG A 492 -0.08 -6.05 18.95
N SER A 493 -0.07 -5.79 20.26
CA SER A 493 -0.53 -4.52 20.82
C SER A 493 0.41 -3.36 20.48
N LEU A 494 1.71 -3.62 20.26
CA LEU A 494 2.69 -2.61 19.88
C LEU A 494 2.49 -2.08 18.46
N ARG A 495 1.73 -2.77 17.61
CA ARG A 495 1.35 -2.28 16.27
C ARG A 495 0.47 -1.03 16.32
N TRP A 496 -0.11 -0.73 17.48
CA TRP A 496 -1.09 0.32 17.69
C TRP A 496 -0.60 1.39 18.66
N ILE A 497 0.70 1.49 18.90
CA ILE A 497 1.29 2.63 19.60
C ILE A 497 1.90 3.62 18.59
N ALA A 498 2.03 4.86 19.01
CA ALA A 498 2.74 5.92 18.31
C ALA A 498 3.81 6.50 19.24
N PRO A 499 4.96 5.80 19.40
CA PRO A 499 6.04 6.27 20.24
C PRO A 499 6.69 7.52 19.62
N ARG A 500 6.95 8.51 20.48
CA ARG A 500 7.87 9.60 20.20
C ARG A 500 9.26 9.15 20.64
N HIS A 501 10.19 9.10 19.71
CA HIS A 501 11.58 8.67 19.96
C HIS A 501 12.54 9.27 18.93
N VAL A 502 13.84 9.20 19.20
CA VAL A 502 14.87 9.63 18.24
C VAL A 502 14.91 8.68 17.06
N THR A 503 15.00 9.22 15.86
CA THR A 503 15.06 8.40 14.63
C THR A 503 16.44 7.78 14.44
N GLU A 504 16.50 6.52 14.00
CA GLU A 504 17.72 5.80 13.63
C GLU A 504 18.45 6.37 12.40
N TRP A 505 17.83 7.33 11.72
CA TRP A 505 18.30 7.87 10.45
C TRP A 505 19.06 9.20 10.56
N SER A 506 19.07 9.82 11.74
CA SER A 506 19.71 11.11 12.00
C SER A 506 21.21 10.97 12.27
N THR A 507 21.99 11.92 11.76
CA THR A 507 23.42 12.01 12.09
C THR A 507 23.67 12.47 13.52
N GLY A 508 22.67 13.05 14.18
CA GLY A 508 22.73 13.50 15.57
C GLY A 508 22.38 12.44 16.60
N THR A 509 21.85 11.28 16.17
CA THR A 509 21.45 10.19 17.08
C THR A 509 22.63 9.63 17.86
N ASP A 510 22.49 9.52 19.18
CA ASP A 510 23.49 8.88 20.03
C ASP A 510 23.33 7.35 20.02
N PHE A 511 24.28 6.68 19.38
CA PHE A 511 24.37 5.21 19.34
C PHE A 511 25.14 4.63 20.54
N GLY A 512 25.68 5.46 21.42
CA GLY A 512 26.51 5.07 22.56
C GLY A 512 25.83 4.04 23.47
N GLY A 513 24.55 4.23 23.77
CA GLY A 513 23.75 3.33 24.61
C GLY A 513 23.61 1.89 24.08
N LEU A 514 23.88 1.64 22.79
CA LEU A 514 23.88 0.27 22.25
C LEU A 514 25.06 -0.57 22.75
N PHE A 515 26.18 0.08 23.08
CA PHE A 515 27.43 -0.55 23.48
C PHE A 515 27.38 -0.89 24.98
N GLY A 516 26.47 -1.80 25.34
CA GLY A 516 26.21 -2.24 26.73
C GLY A 516 24.78 -2.72 26.96
N GLY A 517 23.84 -2.40 26.06
CA GLY A 517 22.41 -2.69 26.19
C GLY A 517 21.95 -4.06 25.69
N GLY A 518 22.79 -4.90 25.06
CA GLY A 518 22.40 -6.23 24.54
C GLY A 518 23.47 -7.30 24.82
N THR A 519 23.07 -8.51 25.21
CA THR A 519 23.99 -9.59 25.61
C THR A 519 24.65 -10.33 24.45
N ASP A 520 24.08 -10.26 23.24
CA ASP A 520 24.47 -11.13 22.10
C ASP A 520 24.96 -10.37 20.87
N PHE A 521 24.85 -9.04 20.84
CA PHE A 521 25.59 -8.27 19.84
C PHE A 521 27.04 -8.27 20.28
N GLU A 522 27.95 -8.76 19.44
CA GLU A 522 29.39 -8.85 19.71
C GLU A 522 30.04 -7.45 19.83
N TRP A 523 29.58 -6.59 20.74
CA TRP A 523 30.29 -5.39 21.19
C TRP A 523 31.49 -5.74 22.06
N ASN A 524 32.00 -6.96 21.93
CA ASN A 524 33.07 -7.57 22.73
C ASN A 524 34.39 -6.80 22.66
N THR A 525 34.52 -5.83 21.75
CA THR A 525 35.63 -4.88 21.73
C THR A 525 35.15 -3.48 21.29
N ARG A 526 35.77 -2.43 21.85
CA ARG A 526 35.63 -1.04 21.37
C ARG A 526 35.80 -0.89 19.85
N ARG A 527 36.70 -1.69 19.27
CA ARG A 527 36.97 -1.72 17.83
C ARG A 527 35.76 -2.16 16.99
N ILE A 528 34.92 -3.08 17.50
CA ILE A 528 33.71 -3.53 16.79
C ILE A 528 32.63 -2.44 16.86
N ALA A 529 32.45 -1.81 18.03
CA ALA A 529 31.55 -0.67 18.21
C ALA A 529 31.90 0.50 17.26
N GLU A 530 33.15 0.97 17.27
CA GLU A 530 33.62 2.04 16.39
C GLU A 530 33.46 1.69 14.91
N ARG A 531 33.69 0.43 14.53
CA ARG A 531 33.50 -0.03 13.15
C ARG A 531 32.04 -0.04 12.74
N TYR A 532 31.13 -0.42 13.64
CA TYR A 532 29.69 -0.35 13.39
C TYR A 532 29.26 1.11 13.20
N VAL A 533 29.61 2.01 14.13
CA VAL A 533 29.30 3.44 14.01
C VAL A 533 29.82 4.01 12.69
N LYS A 534 31.06 3.68 12.33
CA LYS A 534 31.65 4.14 11.06
C LYS A 534 30.89 3.66 9.83
N ARG A 535 30.31 2.45 9.85
CA ARG A 535 29.56 1.90 8.72
C ARG A 535 28.11 2.38 8.69
N ILE A 536 27.43 2.41 9.84
CA ILE A 536 26.03 2.86 9.91
C ILE A 536 25.90 4.32 9.46
N ARG A 537 26.93 5.15 9.64
CA ARG A 537 27.03 6.52 9.07
C ARG A 537 26.72 6.60 7.57
N LYS A 538 26.98 5.55 6.79
CA LYS A 538 26.64 5.52 5.35
C LYS A 538 25.14 5.43 5.09
N PHE A 539 24.38 4.97 6.07
CA PHE A 539 22.93 4.79 6.01
C PHE A 539 22.19 6.01 6.57
N LEU A 540 22.81 6.77 7.47
CA LEU A 540 22.27 8.04 7.97
C LEU A 540 22.12 9.05 6.83
N TRP A 541 21.00 9.75 6.81
CA TRP A 541 20.67 10.71 5.75
C TRP A 541 20.10 12.02 6.28
N TRP A 542 19.64 12.04 7.52
CA TRP A 542 19.02 13.20 8.13
C TRP A 542 20.09 14.00 8.89
N ASP A 543 20.72 14.92 8.17
CA ASP A 543 21.71 15.85 8.70
C ASP A 543 21.15 17.28 8.82
N GLU A 544 21.96 18.23 9.28
CA GLU A 544 21.57 19.64 9.42
C GLU A 544 21.06 20.26 8.10
N THR A 545 21.64 19.86 6.96
CA THR A 545 21.24 20.34 5.63
C THR A 545 19.82 19.88 5.32
N VAL A 546 19.51 18.61 5.56
CA VAL A 546 18.19 18.01 5.38
C VAL A 546 17.18 18.60 6.36
N THR A 547 17.52 18.69 7.64
CA THR A 547 16.71 19.34 8.69
C THR A 547 16.26 20.72 8.27
N LYS A 548 17.21 21.57 7.86
CA LYS A 548 16.94 22.95 7.44
C LYS A 548 16.10 23.03 6.17
N ALA A 549 16.39 22.20 5.18
CA ALA A 549 15.70 22.24 3.90
C ALA A 549 14.25 21.72 3.99
N LEU A 550 14.04 20.64 4.74
CA LEU A 550 12.75 19.96 4.85
C LEU A 550 11.91 20.41 6.05
N LYS A 551 12.51 21.21 6.95
CA LYS A 551 11.93 21.63 8.24
C LYS A 551 11.54 20.45 9.11
N LEU A 552 12.41 19.44 9.15
CA LEU A 552 12.27 18.33 10.07
C LEU A 552 12.82 18.74 11.45
N PRO A 553 12.46 18.04 12.54
CA PRO A 553 13.03 18.25 13.87
C PRO A 553 14.57 18.16 13.85
N ASP A 554 15.24 19.07 14.56
CA ASP A 554 16.70 19.12 14.68
C ASP A 554 17.25 18.12 15.70
N ASP A 555 16.47 17.81 16.73
CA ASP A 555 16.70 16.75 17.72
C ASP A 555 16.47 15.33 17.16
N GLY A 556 15.90 15.20 15.96
CA GLY A 556 15.56 13.92 15.35
C GLY A 556 14.42 13.17 16.04
N LEU A 557 13.70 13.80 16.98
CA LEU A 557 12.56 13.19 17.66
C LEU A 557 11.34 13.16 16.73
N VAL A 558 10.75 11.98 16.56
CA VAL A 558 9.59 11.77 15.68
C VAL A 558 8.53 10.91 16.33
N TYR A 559 7.27 11.13 15.97
CA TYR A 559 6.21 10.16 16.21
C TYR A 559 6.26 9.09 15.13
N ALA A 560 6.70 7.90 15.50
CA ALA A 560 6.72 6.74 14.61
C ALA A 560 5.41 5.96 14.69
N TYR A 561 5.00 5.34 13.58
CA TYR A 561 3.78 4.55 13.49
C TYR A 561 4.08 3.22 12.84
N HIS A 562 3.48 2.12 13.35
CA HIS A 562 3.61 0.85 12.67
C HIS A 562 3.09 1.00 11.23
N PRO A 563 3.97 0.82 10.23
CA PRO A 563 3.73 1.30 8.87
C PRO A 563 2.63 0.49 8.18
N ILE A 564 2.58 -0.82 8.39
CA ILE A 564 1.48 -1.68 7.94
C ILE A 564 0.14 -1.31 8.59
N ALA A 565 0.11 -1.07 9.90
CA ALA A 565 -1.11 -0.72 10.62
C ALA A 565 -1.68 0.64 10.16
N LEU A 566 -0.85 1.68 10.12
CA LEU A 566 -1.28 3.03 9.70
C LEU A 566 -1.75 3.04 8.24
N THR A 567 -0.99 2.42 7.33
CA THR A 567 -1.40 2.28 5.91
C THR A 567 -2.74 1.56 5.78
N THR A 568 -2.95 0.48 6.54
CA THR A 568 -4.23 -0.25 6.60
C THR A 568 -5.37 0.65 7.08
N MET A 569 -5.14 1.41 8.15
CA MET A 569 -6.14 2.32 8.72
C MET A 569 -6.54 3.42 7.74
N ILE A 570 -5.58 3.98 7.00
CA ILE A 570 -5.86 4.95 5.95
C ILE A 570 -6.68 4.30 4.83
N ALA A 571 -6.32 3.08 4.41
CA ALA A 571 -7.05 2.34 3.38
C ALA A 571 -8.51 2.03 3.79
N MET A 572 -8.75 1.73 5.07
CA MET A 572 -10.09 1.47 5.60
C MET A 572 -10.99 2.72 5.57
N GLY A 573 -10.42 3.92 5.77
CA GLY A 573 -11.19 5.17 5.81
C GLY A 573 -12.36 5.11 6.80
N GLU A 574 -13.57 5.51 6.38
CA GLU A 574 -14.78 5.48 7.23
C GLU A 574 -15.20 4.07 7.68
N ALA A 575 -14.80 3.00 6.97
CA ALA A 575 -15.14 1.63 7.34
C ALA A 575 -14.57 1.23 8.72
N ARG A 576 -13.59 1.97 9.24
CA ARG A 576 -13.04 1.78 10.59
C ARG A 576 -14.07 2.00 11.70
N ARG A 577 -15.06 2.89 11.51
CA ARG A 577 -16.09 3.18 12.53
C ARG A 577 -16.95 1.95 12.85
N ALA A 578 -17.16 1.08 11.86
CA ALA A 578 -17.87 -0.19 12.07
C ALA A 578 -17.06 -1.22 12.87
N PHE A 579 -15.72 -1.19 12.76
CA PHE A 579 -14.82 -2.02 13.56
C PHE A 579 -14.73 -1.54 15.02
N GLN A 580 -14.71 -0.22 15.24
CA GLN A 580 -14.64 0.39 16.58
C GLN A 580 -15.85 0.07 17.48
N ILE A 581 -17.03 -0.21 16.90
CA ILE A 581 -18.25 -0.55 17.64
C ILE A 581 -18.20 -1.98 18.23
N ASN A 582 -17.38 -2.88 17.66
CA ASN A 582 -17.36 -4.31 18.05
C ASN A 582 -16.19 -4.71 18.95
N GLY A 583 -15.40 -3.74 19.44
CA GLY A 583 -14.48 -3.89 20.59
C GLY A 583 -13.28 -4.82 20.45
N ASP A 584 -13.15 -5.56 19.34
CA ASP A 584 -12.00 -6.44 19.07
C ASP A 584 -11.91 -6.68 17.54
N PRO A 585 -10.79 -6.30 16.89
CA PRO A 585 -10.65 -6.43 15.44
C PRO A 585 -10.72 -7.88 14.94
N GLU A 586 -10.46 -8.87 15.81
CA GLU A 586 -10.58 -10.30 15.48
C GLU A 586 -12.00 -10.85 15.78
N LYS A 587 -12.75 -10.27 16.73
CA LYS A 587 -14.14 -10.70 17.03
C LYS A 587 -15.18 -10.09 16.11
N GLY A 588 -14.88 -8.96 15.46
CA GLY A 588 -15.76 -8.38 14.43
C GLY A 588 -15.94 -9.23 13.16
N LEU A 589 -15.20 -10.34 13.06
CA LEU A 589 -15.21 -11.31 11.97
C LEU A 589 -15.95 -12.60 12.39
N GLU A 590 -17.19 -12.50 12.85
CA GLU A 590 -18.03 -13.70 13.01
C GLU A 590 -18.44 -14.26 11.64
N GLY A 591 -17.73 -15.30 11.20
CA GLY A 591 -18.05 -16.06 10.00
C GLY A 591 -16.98 -17.10 9.74
N ASP A 592 -17.38 -18.23 9.14
CA ASP A 592 -16.60 -19.47 8.91
C ASP A 592 -15.17 -19.33 8.36
N GLU A 593 -14.78 -18.15 7.88
CA GLU A 593 -13.43 -17.80 7.43
C GLU A 593 -12.40 -17.75 8.58
N LEU A 594 -12.73 -17.24 9.78
CA LEU A 594 -11.81 -17.25 10.93
C LEU A 594 -11.61 -18.67 11.49
N ARG A 595 -12.64 -19.52 11.40
CA ARG A 595 -12.55 -20.97 11.69
C ARG A 595 -11.61 -21.68 10.74
N ARG A 596 -11.57 -21.28 9.45
CA ARG A 596 -10.64 -21.83 8.46
C ARG A 596 -9.21 -21.32 8.65
N ALA A 597 -9.02 -20.05 9.01
CA ALA A 597 -7.69 -19.52 9.33
C ALA A 597 -7.09 -20.21 10.56
N ARG A 598 -7.88 -20.42 11.63
CA ARG A 598 -7.46 -21.19 12.81
C ARG A 598 -7.23 -22.67 12.53
N ALA A 599 -7.99 -23.27 11.61
CA ALA A 599 -7.78 -24.65 11.18
C ALA A 599 -6.48 -24.81 10.36
N ALA A 600 -6.12 -23.81 9.56
CA ALA A 600 -4.85 -23.77 8.84
C ALA A 600 -3.66 -23.57 9.80
N ASP A 601 -3.82 -22.75 10.84
CA ASP A 601 -2.80 -22.59 11.89
C ASP A 601 -2.58 -23.90 12.66
N ALA A 602 -3.66 -24.61 13.04
CA ALA A 602 -3.57 -25.91 13.72
C ALA A 602 -2.95 -27.02 12.86
N GLU A 603 -3.20 -27.02 11.55
CA GLU A 603 -2.61 -27.98 10.61
C GLU A 603 -1.13 -27.70 10.36
N THR A 604 -0.73 -26.42 10.36
CA THR A 604 0.66 -25.97 10.25
C THR A 604 1.47 -26.26 11.53
N GLU A 605 0.90 -26.03 12.72
CA GLU A 605 1.49 -26.43 14.00
C GLU A 605 1.70 -27.95 14.08
N ALA A 606 0.70 -28.74 13.69
CA ALA A 606 0.81 -30.20 13.64
C ALA A 606 1.82 -30.68 12.58
N GLN A 607 2.07 -29.90 11.51
CA GLN A 607 3.07 -30.20 10.50
C GLN A 607 4.49 -29.88 11.00
N TYR A 608 4.65 -28.81 11.78
CA TYR A 608 5.89 -28.44 12.47
C TYR A 608 6.29 -29.45 13.56
N GLU A 609 5.33 -29.90 14.38
CA GLU A 609 5.56 -30.95 15.39
C GLU A 609 5.99 -32.28 14.76
N ARG A 610 5.42 -32.65 13.62
CA ARG A 610 5.78 -33.86 12.85
C ARG A 610 7.14 -33.77 12.17
N GLN A 611 7.58 -32.56 11.81
CA GLN A 611 8.82 -32.33 11.07
C GLN A 611 10.03 -32.12 11.99
N PHE A 612 9.84 -31.58 13.19
CA PHE A 612 10.95 -31.19 14.08
C PHE A 612 10.93 -31.84 15.49
N GLY A 613 9.88 -32.61 15.85
CA GLY A 613 9.90 -33.52 17.00
C GLY A 613 10.17 -32.91 18.39
N LEU A 614 10.06 -31.59 18.55
CA LEU A 614 10.28 -30.90 19.82
C LEU A 614 8.94 -30.63 20.51
N ALA A 615 8.58 -31.50 21.46
CA ALA A 615 7.54 -31.18 22.43
C ALA A 615 8.10 -30.10 23.37
N MET A 616 7.59 -28.87 23.31
CA MET A 616 7.83 -27.89 24.37
C MET A 616 7.18 -28.40 25.65
N LYS A 617 7.96 -29.04 26.52
CA LYS A 617 7.69 -29.04 27.94
C LYS A 617 8.33 -27.79 28.51
N HIS A 618 7.47 -26.91 29.01
CA HIS A 618 7.89 -25.89 29.97
C HIS A 618 8.58 -26.57 31.15
N GLU A 619 9.63 -25.92 31.64
CA GLU A 619 10.47 -26.25 32.81
C GLU A 619 11.83 -26.91 32.45
N ASP A 620 12.88 -26.14 32.80
CA ASP A 620 14.30 -26.47 32.96
C ASP A 620 15.18 -26.78 31.74
N VAL A 621 15.91 -25.77 31.23
CA VAL A 621 17.33 -25.96 30.86
C VAL A 621 18.15 -24.69 31.17
N PHE A 622 19.09 -24.85 32.09
CA PHE A 622 20.07 -23.86 32.55
C PHE A 622 21.27 -23.71 31.59
N TYR A 623 21.83 -22.50 31.60
CA TYR A 623 23.22 -22.13 31.30
C TYR A 623 24.26 -23.21 31.64
N LYS A 624 25.04 -23.64 30.64
CA LYS A 624 26.51 -23.84 30.65
C LYS A 624 26.96 -24.53 29.36
N ASP A 625 28.16 -24.16 28.91
CA ASP A 625 28.96 -24.83 27.86
C ASP A 625 28.89 -24.28 26.43
N ILE A 626 29.16 -22.98 26.21
CA ILE A 626 29.81 -22.52 24.97
C ILE A 626 30.78 -21.37 25.27
N VAL A 627 31.94 -21.67 25.84
CA VAL A 627 33.14 -20.82 25.66
C VAL A 627 34.33 -21.76 25.46
N GLY A 628 34.66 -22.02 24.20
CA GLY A 628 35.87 -22.70 23.76
C GLY A 628 36.67 -21.71 22.91
N GLY A 629 37.89 -21.41 23.34
CA GLY A 629 38.65 -20.23 22.93
C GLY A 629 39.20 -20.24 21.52
N ALA A 630 39.62 -19.05 21.10
CA ALA A 630 40.61 -18.83 20.04
C ALA A 630 41.32 -17.50 20.27
N GLU A 631 42.65 -17.56 20.35
CA GLU A 631 43.59 -16.44 20.49
C GLU A 631 43.59 -15.53 19.24
N LEU A 632 43.86 -14.25 19.47
CA LEU A 632 44.08 -13.23 18.43
C LEU A 632 45.58 -12.87 18.35
N ASP A 633 46.07 -12.68 17.13
CA ASP A 633 47.39 -12.12 16.80
C ASP A 633 47.22 -10.68 16.25
N PRO A 634 48.17 -9.75 16.48
CA PRO A 634 47.94 -8.30 16.47
C PRO A 634 48.45 -7.59 15.21
N GLU A 635 48.01 -6.33 15.08
CA GLU A 635 48.73 -5.14 14.57
C GLU A 635 47.87 -4.26 13.65
N GLY A 636 47.95 -2.95 13.92
CA GLY A 636 47.48 -1.89 13.04
C GLY A 636 46.82 -0.72 13.77
N ASP A 637 47.64 0.08 14.47
CA ASP A 637 47.26 1.33 15.12
C ASP A 637 46.66 2.35 14.13
N LEU A 638 45.58 3.03 14.56
CA LEU A 638 45.29 4.42 14.19
C LEU A 638 44.63 5.15 15.36
N ASP A 639 45.22 6.30 15.67
CA ASP A 639 44.97 7.27 16.75
C ASP A 639 43.51 7.82 16.82
N PRO A 640 42.78 7.68 17.97
CA PRO A 640 41.39 8.13 18.12
C PRO A 640 41.19 9.51 18.80
N GLU A 641 42.22 10.31 19.09
CA GLU A 641 42.03 11.48 19.99
C GLU A 641 41.52 12.80 19.37
N SER A 642 40.86 12.81 18.21
CA SER A 642 40.49 14.10 17.55
C SER A 642 39.01 14.49 17.50
N GLU A 643 38.06 13.73 18.07
CA GLU A 643 36.63 14.08 17.96
C GLU A 643 35.86 13.98 19.29
N GLY A 644 35.52 15.14 19.86
CA GLY A 644 34.84 15.33 21.15
C GLY A 644 33.36 14.90 21.23
N TRP A 645 33.00 13.81 20.55
CA TRP A 645 31.64 13.22 20.51
C TRP A 645 31.54 11.90 21.29
N MET A 646 32.64 11.50 21.94
CA MET A 646 32.70 10.42 22.92
C MET A 646 32.66 11.02 24.33
N ARG A 647 31.47 11.29 24.89
CA ARG A 647 31.34 11.52 26.34
C ARG A 647 31.07 10.16 27.00
N TRP A 648 32.11 9.55 27.55
CA TRP A 648 32.09 8.22 28.18
C TRP A 648 32.54 8.27 29.64
N GLU A 649 31.78 7.64 30.54
CA GLU A 649 32.20 6.92 31.78
C GLU A 649 31.05 5.92 32.09
N GLN A 650 31.20 4.67 32.57
CA GLN A 650 32.24 3.90 33.29
C GLN A 650 31.88 2.39 33.13
N GLY A 651 32.69 1.34 33.19
CA GLY A 651 34.11 1.06 33.46
C GLY A 651 34.33 -0.46 33.45
N GLU A 652 35.58 -0.87 33.23
CA GLU A 652 36.12 -2.26 33.31
C GLU A 652 35.83 -3.18 32.12
N TRP A 653 36.61 -3.01 31.05
CA TRP A 653 36.92 -4.15 30.18
C TRP A 653 38.32 -4.63 30.53
N ASP A 654 38.46 -5.88 30.99
CA ASP A 654 39.68 -6.66 30.83
C ASP A 654 39.43 -7.65 29.67
N PRO A 655 40.44 -7.95 28.82
CA PRO A 655 40.32 -8.53 27.48
C PRO A 655 39.44 -9.76 27.26
#